data_AF-A0A553FE21-F1
#
_entry.id   AF-A0A553FE21-F1
#
_cell.length_a   1.000
_cell.length_b   1.000
_cell.length_c   1.000
_cell.angle_alpha   90.00
_cell.angle_beta   90.00
_cell.angle_gamma   90.00
#
_symmetry.space_group_name_H-M   'P 1'
#
loop_
_entity.id
_entity.type
_entity.pdbx_description
1 polymer ?
#
loop_
_entity_poly.entity_id
_entity_poly.type
_entity_poly.pdbx_seq_one_letter_code
_entity_poly.pdbx_strand_id
1 'polypeptide(L)'
;MYYYPAARKNNKLNYHKTRSVFIFCIVLWMFSCSTQKLPELNVSFESSQAYTKGNKLVVSTGKVERVWELTSSGLLTIAFKDLTNGVQYAGETNGIGADWSYFGLIGEKTTGTLASLTAKQSNDEQFTSNHIEIIAEVDYPEVESSVKYVIWAYPDAPGIRTQIFIKGEAKKHIKLSTATKRKDIRFDVVSGKNKFDYHAATVGERHVGSTLEDDRSIELHVKGLEKKKSYKLGFTWWDFKGQGTEQDVRVTSVDGEINVNVISSARLPDYKNDQKPFETVLVDLPSETLLDGTCRIFLDKIAGDIAQVSEVFIYEKGGSDPEILNNSDERVDELKKSAPSGYALTGYMNCGERIQGEKMMTAGRVDYLPVSAINVTRTYIGYYNDTQHRNKPGTPILREEMTSQGIDHEEKVNWSNIVRMEKHGNGVLMVKESHKCVNQYGVETGEFLLDKTGIRNTGTSLFPSDISPEEYKQCWASWSILYSGSQDEAELALKQFDRLRYPVDKERDIYLQANTWGSGKNREGSKEANVLLEIGSQADLGIDIQQIDDGWQTKNWKLREDWYPEGWKNVVAKSHETGVRLGLWAAAMPVTYEALKWHYDQAGFTTYKLDFANLGNHKNMQALTGKIRSFIKYTDHKVRVNWDLTENAPRFGYFWAREYGCIYLENRKPDKPSNVVYIPYLVLRDIWHVAKYTNINKFQTSIQNIDRVNQKISDAYMHNHPYAVAIGLVGTPLFFQETHLYSSEAKDQIRPLIATYKEHREEMYDSYVFPIGNEPDNASWTGFQWYNPQKNIGYLMIFRELNNINAKNQIALRFVKNRMVKLLDIQSGEKMIENIGPQGGLNVEIENPAGFLFLQYEIDQTPLQ
;
A
#
# COMPACT_ATOMS: atom_id res chain seq x y z
N MET A 1 -59.61 4.08 38.67
CA MET A 1 -60.22 5.25 39.33
C MET A 1 -59.49 6.47 38.80
N TYR A 2 -60.04 7.41 38.04
CA TYR A 2 -61.37 8.01 38.00
C TYR A 2 -61.86 8.24 36.55
N TYR A 3 -63.16 8.55 36.46
CA TYR A 3 -64.07 8.59 35.31
C TYR A 3 -63.93 9.78 34.33
N TYR A 4 -64.35 9.51 33.08
CA TYR A 4 -64.86 10.34 31.94
C TYR A 4 -65.89 11.46 32.29
N PRO A 5 -66.55 12.24 31.35
CA PRO A 5 -66.39 12.48 29.88
C PRO A 5 -66.68 13.92 29.32
N ALA A 6 -66.55 14.04 27.98
CA ALA A 6 -67.41 14.74 26.99
C ALA A 6 -67.32 16.26 26.72
N ALA A 7 -67.06 16.61 25.44
CA ALA A 7 -68.01 17.36 24.60
C ALA A 7 -67.63 17.32 23.09
N ARG A 8 -68.61 16.95 22.24
CA ARG A 8 -68.61 17.04 20.77
C ARG A 8 -68.98 18.45 20.30
N LYS A 9 -68.49 18.86 19.12
CA LYS A 9 -69.34 19.54 18.11
C LYS A 9 -68.79 19.40 16.68
N ASN A 10 -69.72 19.12 15.78
CA ASN A 10 -69.62 18.84 14.35
C ASN A 10 -69.42 20.10 13.48
N ASN A 11 -68.85 19.90 12.27
CA ASN A 11 -69.40 20.23 10.93
C ASN A 11 -68.27 19.98 9.89
N LYS A 12 -68.34 19.14 8.85
CA LYS A 12 -69.28 18.82 7.74
C LYS A 12 -68.66 19.24 6.39
N LEU A 13 -68.51 18.25 5.49
CA LEU A 13 -68.47 18.28 4.00
C LEU A 13 -67.25 18.95 3.32
N ASN A 14 -66.62 18.46 2.24
CA ASN A 14 -67.03 17.61 1.10
C ASN A 14 -65.81 16.87 0.51
N TYR A 15 -65.96 15.60 0.10
CA TYR A 15 -65.04 14.91 -0.82
C TYR A 15 -65.78 14.56 -2.11
N HIS A 16 -65.36 15.14 -3.23
CA HIS A 16 -65.80 14.73 -4.56
C HIS A 16 -64.97 13.53 -5.06
N LYS A 17 -65.68 12.48 -5.49
CA LYS A 17 -65.18 11.37 -6.28
C LYS A 17 -64.92 11.81 -7.72
N THR A 18 -63.77 11.43 -8.26
CA THR A 18 -63.58 11.29 -9.72
C THR A 18 -62.84 9.99 -10.02
N ARG A 19 -63.35 9.26 -11.01
CA ARG A 19 -62.98 7.91 -11.43
C ARG A 19 -61.54 7.84 -11.96
N SER A 20 -60.76 6.84 -11.51
CA SER A 20 -59.53 6.43 -12.18
C SER A 20 -59.84 5.30 -13.17
N VAL A 21 -59.58 5.56 -14.44
CA VAL A 21 -59.63 4.63 -15.56
C VAL A 21 -58.44 3.68 -15.44
N PHE A 22 -58.68 2.37 -15.45
CA PHE A 22 -57.63 1.35 -15.63
C PHE A 22 -57.19 1.37 -17.10
N ILE A 23 -55.99 1.86 -17.36
CA ILE A 23 -55.30 1.69 -18.65
C ILE A 23 -54.38 0.48 -18.50
N PHE A 24 -54.72 -0.61 -19.19
CA PHE A 24 -53.88 -1.77 -19.39
C PHE A 24 -52.78 -1.37 -20.39
N CYS A 25 -51.58 -1.00 -19.91
CA CYS A 25 -50.42 -0.86 -20.77
C CYS A 25 -49.85 -2.25 -21.06
N ILE A 26 -50.24 -2.81 -22.22
CA ILE A 26 -49.55 -3.94 -22.84
C ILE A 26 -48.16 -3.44 -23.25
N VAL A 27 -47.12 -3.83 -22.51
CA VAL A 27 -45.73 -3.63 -22.92
C VAL A 27 -45.42 -4.67 -23.99
N LEU A 28 -45.57 -4.28 -25.25
CA LEU A 28 -45.01 -5.01 -26.39
C LEU A 28 -43.48 -4.92 -26.30
N TRP A 29 -42.84 -6.05 -26.00
CA TRP A 29 -41.41 -6.25 -26.24
C TRP A 29 -41.19 -6.30 -27.76
N MET A 30 -41.03 -5.13 -28.38
CA MET A 30 -40.40 -5.06 -29.69
C MET A 30 -38.89 -5.21 -29.46
N PHE A 31 -38.34 -6.38 -29.80
CA PHE A 31 -36.91 -6.52 -30.09
C PHE A 31 -36.59 -5.71 -31.35
N SER A 32 -36.54 -4.40 -31.19
CA SER A 32 -35.85 -3.50 -32.10
C SER A 32 -34.36 -3.63 -31.77
N CYS A 33 -33.58 -4.05 -32.75
CA CYS A 33 -32.12 -3.98 -32.70
C CYS A 33 -31.71 -2.50 -32.79
N SER A 34 -32.03 -1.70 -31.76
CA SER A 34 -31.59 -0.32 -31.65
C SER A 34 -30.15 -0.34 -31.17
N THR A 35 -29.21 0.11 -32.00
CA THR A 35 -27.84 0.35 -31.57
C THR A 35 -27.86 1.27 -30.36
N GLN A 36 -27.32 0.79 -29.24
CA GLN A 36 -27.27 1.56 -28.01
C GLN A 36 -26.46 2.83 -28.25
N LYS A 37 -27.00 3.98 -27.84
CA LYS A 37 -26.34 5.29 -27.97
C LYS A 37 -26.12 5.88 -26.59
N LEU A 38 -24.98 6.53 -26.40
CA LEU A 38 -24.76 7.36 -25.22
C LEU A 38 -25.77 8.53 -25.21
N PRO A 39 -26.36 8.85 -24.03
CA PRO A 39 -27.16 10.05 -23.88
C PRO A 39 -26.28 11.29 -24.04
N GLU A 40 -26.86 12.44 -24.39
CA GLU A 40 -26.13 13.69 -24.47
C GLU A 40 -25.58 14.10 -23.09
N LEU A 41 -24.27 14.32 -23.03
CA LEU A 41 -23.53 14.81 -21.88
C LEU A 41 -22.63 15.95 -22.35
N ASN A 42 -22.59 17.04 -21.59
CA ASN A 42 -21.62 18.12 -21.77
C ASN A 42 -21.46 18.88 -20.44
N VAL A 43 -20.36 18.64 -19.74
CA VAL A 43 -20.03 19.25 -18.45
C VAL A 43 -18.59 19.73 -18.50
N SER A 44 -18.34 20.92 -17.98
CA SER A 44 -16.99 21.47 -17.80
C SER A 44 -16.82 22.02 -16.39
N PHE A 45 -15.60 21.95 -15.88
CA PHE A 45 -15.20 22.51 -14.61
C PHE A 45 -13.72 22.87 -14.70
N GLU A 46 -13.40 24.17 -14.63
CA GLU A 46 -12.05 24.69 -14.89
C GLU A 46 -11.51 24.15 -16.23
N SER A 47 -10.32 23.54 -16.25
CA SER A 47 -9.75 22.94 -17.46
C SER A 47 -10.26 21.52 -17.76
N SER A 48 -11.00 20.91 -16.84
CA SER A 48 -11.59 19.57 -17.05
C SER A 48 -12.92 19.62 -17.79
N GLN A 49 -13.19 18.62 -18.63
CA GLN A 49 -14.39 18.53 -19.45
C GLN A 49 -14.81 17.06 -19.63
N ALA A 50 -16.11 16.81 -19.69
CA ALA A 50 -16.68 15.52 -20.05
C ALA A 50 -17.88 15.72 -20.98
N TYR A 51 -17.83 15.11 -22.16
CA TYR A 51 -18.91 15.22 -23.13
C TYR A 51 -19.06 13.98 -24.00
N THR A 52 -20.22 13.82 -24.61
CA THR A 52 -20.50 12.72 -25.54
C THR A 52 -20.53 13.19 -26.98
N LYS A 53 -19.93 12.41 -27.89
CA LYS A 53 -19.97 12.65 -29.34
C LYS A 53 -20.30 11.35 -30.07
N GLY A 54 -21.55 11.21 -30.52
CA GLY A 54 -22.04 9.96 -31.07
C GLY A 54 -22.07 8.87 -30.00
N ASN A 55 -21.35 7.77 -30.21
CA ASN A 55 -21.24 6.69 -29.22
C ASN A 55 -19.97 6.75 -28.37
N LYS A 56 -19.31 7.91 -28.33
CA LYS A 56 -18.06 8.13 -27.62
C LYS A 56 -18.25 9.06 -26.42
N LEU A 57 -17.72 8.67 -25.27
CA LEU A 57 -17.54 9.52 -24.09
C LEU A 57 -16.11 10.05 -24.12
N VAL A 58 -15.95 11.37 -24.15
CA VAL A 58 -14.67 12.06 -24.08
C VAL A 58 -14.54 12.69 -22.70
N VAL A 59 -13.44 12.40 -22.00
CA VAL A 59 -13.11 13.04 -20.73
C VAL A 59 -11.70 13.62 -20.82
N SER A 60 -11.57 14.89 -20.47
CA SER A 60 -10.32 15.64 -20.48
C SER A 60 -10.07 16.31 -19.14
N THR A 61 -8.80 16.35 -18.72
CA THR A 61 -8.32 17.17 -17.60
C THR A 61 -7.75 18.51 -18.05
N GLY A 62 -7.71 18.78 -19.36
CA GLY A 62 -6.94 19.88 -19.95
C GLY A 62 -5.50 19.51 -20.31
N LYS A 63 -4.90 18.51 -19.64
CA LYS A 63 -3.59 17.94 -20.00
C LYS A 63 -3.67 16.53 -20.57
N VAL A 64 -4.66 15.75 -20.17
CA VAL A 64 -4.86 14.37 -20.61
C VAL A 64 -6.28 14.21 -21.10
N GLU A 65 -6.45 13.51 -22.21
CA GLU A 65 -7.75 13.10 -22.75
C GLU A 65 -7.83 11.58 -22.84
N ARG A 66 -8.92 11.00 -22.31
CA ARG A 66 -9.27 9.60 -22.52
C ARG A 66 -10.65 9.53 -23.17
N VAL A 67 -10.77 8.68 -24.19
CA VAL A 67 -12.02 8.49 -24.93
C VAL A 67 -12.44 7.05 -24.84
N TRP A 68 -13.68 6.85 -24.42
CA TRP A 68 -14.34 5.54 -24.41
C TRP A 68 -15.38 5.46 -25.51
N GLU A 69 -15.50 4.31 -26.15
CA GLU A 69 -16.61 3.97 -27.04
C GLU A 69 -17.54 2.98 -26.33
N LEU A 70 -18.85 3.20 -26.45
CA LEU A 70 -19.83 2.25 -25.95
C LEU A 70 -19.94 1.06 -26.90
N THR A 71 -19.66 -0.13 -26.40
CA THR A 71 -19.81 -1.41 -27.10
C THR A 71 -21.06 -2.15 -26.60
N SER A 72 -21.30 -3.36 -27.11
CA SER A 72 -22.32 -4.26 -26.55
C SER A 72 -22.01 -4.73 -25.13
N SER A 73 -20.76 -4.63 -24.68
CA SER A 73 -20.31 -5.16 -23.38
C SER A 73 -20.07 -4.07 -22.35
N GLY A 74 -19.88 -2.81 -22.75
CA GLY A 74 -19.63 -1.69 -21.84
C GLY A 74 -18.84 -0.56 -22.50
N LEU A 75 -18.19 0.28 -21.70
CA LEU A 75 -17.30 1.33 -22.19
C LEU A 75 -15.89 0.77 -22.39
N LEU A 76 -15.34 0.98 -23.59
CA LEU A 76 -14.01 0.54 -23.99
C LEU A 76 -13.15 1.75 -24.34
N THR A 77 -11.97 1.86 -23.75
CA THR A 77 -11.01 2.91 -24.11
C THR A 77 -10.52 2.70 -25.54
N ILE A 78 -10.68 3.73 -26.37
CA ILE A 78 -10.21 3.77 -27.77
C ILE A 78 -9.18 4.87 -28.01
N ALA A 79 -9.06 5.84 -27.10
CA ALA A 79 -8.01 6.85 -27.16
C ALA A 79 -7.50 7.23 -25.77
N PHE A 80 -6.20 7.48 -25.68
CA PHE A 80 -5.55 8.05 -24.50
C PHE A 80 -4.41 8.95 -24.96
N LYS A 81 -4.54 10.25 -24.73
CA LYS A 81 -3.74 11.30 -25.37
C LYS A 81 -3.18 12.27 -24.34
N ASP A 82 -1.91 12.62 -24.52
CA ASP A 82 -1.29 13.77 -23.86
C ASP A 82 -1.56 15.02 -24.71
N LEU A 83 -2.32 15.96 -24.13
CA LEU A 83 -2.69 17.20 -24.80
C LEU A 83 -1.57 18.24 -24.79
N THR A 84 -0.54 18.05 -23.95
CA THR A 84 0.58 18.99 -23.84
C THR A 84 1.60 18.84 -24.97
N ASN A 85 1.75 17.63 -25.52
CA ASN A 85 2.65 17.32 -26.62
C ASN A 85 1.94 16.70 -27.84
N GLY A 86 0.65 16.35 -27.72
CA GLY A 86 -0.16 15.76 -28.79
C GLY A 86 0.00 14.25 -28.98
N VAL A 87 0.81 13.56 -28.17
CA VAL A 87 1.11 12.13 -28.30
C VAL A 87 -0.10 11.27 -27.92
N GLN A 88 -0.41 10.30 -28.79
CA GLN A 88 -1.45 9.30 -28.61
C GLN A 88 -0.82 7.96 -28.18
N TYR A 89 -1.32 7.37 -27.10
CA TYR A 89 -0.78 6.13 -26.53
C TYR A 89 -1.63 4.88 -26.82
N ALA A 90 -2.95 5.06 -26.92
CA ALA A 90 -3.87 3.96 -27.19
C ALA A 90 -3.75 3.46 -28.64
N GLY A 91 -3.57 2.15 -28.80
CA GLY A 91 -3.58 1.39 -30.04
C GLY A 91 -4.87 0.56 -30.23
N GLU A 92 -4.79 -0.51 -31.01
CA GLU A 92 -5.93 -1.38 -31.32
C GLU A 92 -6.37 -2.23 -30.11
N THR A 93 -7.69 -2.37 -29.93
CA THR A 93 -8.34 -3.03 -28.78
C THR A 93 -8.82 -4.46 -29.06
N ASN A 94 -8.26 -5.12 -30.08
CA ASN A 94 -8.75 -6.37 -30.66
C ASN A 94 -9.17 -7.43 -29.62
N GLY A 95 -10.47 -7.75 -29.57
CA GLY A 95 -11.03 -8.82 -28.73
C GLY A 95 -11.47 -8.40 -27.33
N ILE A 96 -11.34 -7.12 -26.95
CA ILE A 96 -11.82 -6.58 -25.68
C ILE A 96 -13.12 -5.79 -25.92
N GLY A 97 -14.17 -6.09 -25.15
CA GLY A 97 -15.47 -5.45 -25.22
C GLY A 97 -15.64 -4.28 -24.25
N ALA A 98 -14.98 -4.31 -23.09
CA ALA A 98 -15.05 -3.23 -22.10
C ALA A 98 -13.76 -3.13 -21.29
N ASP A 99 -13.52 -1.98 -20.66
CA ASP A 99 -12.32 -1.80 -19.84
C ASP A 99 -12.31 -2.71 -18.60
N TRP A 100 -13.48 -3.17 -18.17
CA TRP A 100 -13.66 -4.10 -17.07
C TRP A 100 -14.12 -5.48 -17.52
N SER A 101 -13.89 -6.45 -16.64
CA SER A 101 -14.47 -7.78 -16.71
C SER A 101 -14.52 -8.38 -15.31
N TYR A 102 -15.38 -9.38 -15.10
CA TYR A 102 -15.41 -10.17 -13.88
C TYR A 102 -15.51 -11.64 -14.26
N PHE A 103 -14.50 -12.42 -13.90
CA PHE A 103 -14.36 -13.82 -14.27
C PHE A 103 -15.59 -14.64 -13.90
N GLY A 104 -16.15 -15.34 -14.89
CA GLY A 104 -17.35 -16.17 -14.73
C GLY A 104 -18.66 -15.39 -14.62
N LEU A 105 -18.64 -14.05 -14.68
CA LEU A 105 -19.84 -13.21 -14.58
C LEU A 105 -19.96 -12.26 -15.79
N ILE A 106 -18.96 -11.41 -16.00
CA ILE A 106 -18.92 -10.41 -17.06
C ILE A 106 -17.66 -10.65 -17.88
N GLY A 107 -17.82 -11.13 -19.11
CA GLY A 107 -16.73 -11.33 -20.06
C GLY A 107 -16.93 -10.52 -21.33
N GLU A 108 -16.01 -10.69 -22.28
CA GLU A 108 -16.00 -9.91 -23.52
C GLU A 108 -17.27 -10.11 -24.37
N LYS A 109 -17.95 -11.26 -24.18
CA LYS A 109 -19.20 -11.63 -24.88
C LYS A 109 -20.48 -11.37 -24.06
N THR A 110 -20.37 -10.95 -22.81
CA THR A 110 -21.55 -10.68 -21.97
C THR A 110 -22.16 -9.36 -22.41
N THR A 111 -23.41 -9.37 -22.86
CA THR A 111 -24.08 -8.17 -23.35
C THR A 111 -24.56 -7.32 -22.18
N GLY A 112 -24.10 -6.07 -22.12
CA GLY A 112 -24.53 -5.06 -21.18
C GLY A 112 -25.42 -4.02 -21.85
N THR A 113 -26.30 -3.40 -21.07
CA THR A 113 -27.10 -2.25 -21.47
C THR A 113 -26.77 -1.10 -20.52
N LEU A 114 -26.16 -0.02 -21.03
CA LEU A 114 -26.09 1.27 -20.34
C LEU A 114 -27.48 1.70 -19.83
N ALA A 115 -27.62 1.74 -18.51
CA ALA A 115 -28.80 2.16 -17.77
C ALA A 115 -28.78 3.68 -17.51
N SER A 116 -27.62 4.24 -17.18
CA SER A 116 -27.46 5.68 -16.99
C SER A 116 -26.04 6.15 -17.30
N LEU A 117 -25.92 7.43 -17.67
CA LEU A 117 -24.66 8.17 -17.73
C LEU A 117 -24.90 9.56 -17.16
N THR A 118 -24.14 9.92 -16.13
CA THR A 118 -24.26 11.22 -15.45
C THR A 118 -22.88 11.83 -15.24
N ALA A 119 -22.80 13.15 -15.18
CA ALA A 119 -21.62 13.85 -14.70
C ALA A 119 -22.00 15.02 -13.81
N LYS A 120 -21.20 15.26 -12.77
CA LYS A 120 -21.35 16.40 -11.85
C LYS A 120 -20.00 16.84 -11.32
N GLN A 121 -19.92 18.09 -10.86
CA GLN A 121 -18.82 18.49 -10.00
C GLN A 121 -18.93 17.77 -8.65
N SER A 122 -17.81 17.27 -8.15
CA SER A 122 -17.70 16.56 -6.88
C SER A 122 -16.36 16.88 -6.22
N ASN A 123 -16.27 16.63 -4.92
CA ASN A 123 -15.02 16.59 -4.15
C ASN A 123 -15.03 15.40 -3.17
N ASP A 124 -15.88 14.41 -3.47
CA ASP A 124 -16.17 13.27 -2.61
C ASP A 124 -16.42 13.70 -1.16
N GLU A 125 -17.32 14.66 -0.93
CA GLU A 125 -17.63 15.19 0.40
C GLU A 125 -16.38 15.73 1.14
N GLN A 126 -15.50 16.45 0.45
CA GLN A 126 -14.23 16.98 0.97
C GLN A 126 -13.15 15.93 1.32
N PHE A 127 -13.27 14.69 0.82
CA PHE A 127 -12.22 13.67 0.95
C PHE A 127 -11.20 13.70 -0.21
N THR A 128 -11.46 14.47 -1.27
CA THR A 128 -10.53 14.66 -2.40
C THR A 128 -10.68 16.05 -3.02
N SER A 129 -9.79 16.43 -3.95
CA SER A 129 -9.89 17.72 -4.65
C SER A 129 -11.13 17.81 -5.53
N ASN A 130 -11.56 19.04 -5.86
CA ASN A 130 -12.67 19.26 -6.79
C ASN A 130 -12.37 18.63 -8.17
N HIS A 131 -13.36 17.94 -8.75
CA HIS A 131 -13.26 17.25 -10.03
C HIS A 131 -14.62 17.11 -10.69
N ILE A 132 -14.63 16.71 -11.97
CA ILE A 132 -15.82 16.14 -12.60
C ILE A 132 -15.87 14.65 -12.26
N GLU A 133 -16.95 14.22 -11.61
CA GLU A 133 -17.31 12.81 -11.42
C GLU A 133 -18.27 12.39 -12.52
N ILE A 134 -17.88 11.40 -13.32
CA ILE A 134 -18.72 10.76 -14.33
C ILE A 134 -19.08 9.36 -13.85
N ILE A 135 -20.35 9.00 -13.92
CA ILE A 135 -20.84 7.66 -13.56
C ILE A 135 -21.60 7.08 -14.74
N ALA A 136 -21.10 5.96 -15.27
CA ALA A 136 -21.80 5.13 -16.23
C ALA A 136 -22.27 3.84 -15.55
N GLU A 137 -23.58 3.59 -15.55
CA GLU A 137 -24.19 2.38 -15.00
C GLU A 137 -24.58 1.44 -16.14
N VAL A 138 -24.10 0.21 -16.11
CA VAL A 138 -24.35 -0.81 -17.14
C VAL A 138 -24.98 -2.03 -16.47
N ASP A 139 -26.17 -2.40 -16.94
CA ASP A 139 -26.88 -3.59 -16.48
C ASP A 139 -26.55 -4.78 -17.39
N TYR A 140 -26.36 -5.96 -16.80
CA TYR A 140 -26.14 -7.22 -17.47
C TYR A 140 -27.26 -8.20 -17.08
N PRO A 141 -28.43 -8.14 -17.76
CA PRO A 141 -29.61 -8.92 -17.38
C PRO A 141 -29.37 -10.44 -17.37
N GLU A 142 -28.53 -10.94 -18.29
CA GLU A 142 -28.21 -12.37 -18.42
C GLU A 142 -27.58 -12.96 -17.16
N VAL A 143 -26.86 -12.13 -16.40
CA VAL A 143 -26.14 -12.54 -15.18
C VAL A 143 -26.60 -11.77 -13.94
N GLU A 144 -27.78 -11.14 -14.02
CA GLU A 144 -28.43 -10.42 -12.92
C GLU A 144 -27.46 -9.54 -12.13
N SER A 145 -26.62 -8.79 -12.86
CA SER A 145 -25.57 -7.96 -12.28
C SER A 145 -25.51 -6.61 -12.97
N SER A 146 -24.99 -5.62 -12.26
CA SER A 146 -24.83 -4.25 -12.74
C SER A 146 -23.45 -3.73 -12.33
N VAL A 147 -22.83 -2.97 -13.23
CA VAL A 147 -21.56 -2.29 -12.99
C VAL A 147 -21.78 -0.79 -13.00
N LYS A 148 -21.26 -0.10 -11.98
CA LYS A 148 -21.05 1.36 -12.03
C LYS A 148 -19.59 1.63 -12.31
N TYR A 149 -19.31 2.28 -13.43
CA TYR A 149 -17.98 2.76 -13.78
C TYR A 149 -17.89 4.24 -13.46
N VAL A 150 -17.04 4.57 -12.48
CA VAL A 150 -16.84 5.91 -11.94
C VAL A 150 -15.51 6.45 -12.48
N ILE A 151 -15.55 7.62 -13.10
CA ILE A 151 -14.38 8.31 -13.66
C ILE A 151 -14.25 9.67 -12.97
N TRP A 152 -13.06 9.98 -12.47
CA TRP A 152 -12.75 11.28 -11.90
C TRP A 152 -11.72 12.01 -12.78
N ALA A 153 -12.10 13.21 -13.22
CA ALA A 153 -11.24 14.12 -13.98
C ALA A 153 -10.98 15.39 -13.16
N TYR A 154 -9.80 15.46 -12.56
CA TYR A 154 -9.33 16.65 -11.87
C TYR A 154 -8.82 17.69 -12.89
N PRO A 155 -9.12 18.98 -12.74
CA PRO A 155 -8.55 20.04 -13.56
C PRO A 155 -7.01 20.02 -13.54
N ASP A 156 -6.40 20.22 -14.71
CA ASP A 156 -4.96 20.28 -14.96
C ASP A 156 -4.14 19.08 -14.47
N ALA A 157 -4.80 17.96 -14.21
CA ALA A 157 -4.14 16.75 -13.73
C ALA A 157 -3.43 16.02 -14.87
N PRO A 158 -2.27 15.41 -14.60
CA PRO A 158 -1.52 14.61 -15.59
C PRO A 158 -2.15 13.23 -15.82
N GLY A 159 -3.36 12.96 -15.35
CA GLY A 159 -3.98 11.64 -15.46
C GLY A 159 -5.45 11.62 -15.12
N ILE A 160 -6.05 10.43 -15.17
CA ILE A 160 -7.47 10.16 -14.87
C ILE A 160 -7.56 8.97 -13.91
N ARG A 161 -8.51 9.04 -12.95
CA ARG A 161 -8.84 7.93 -12.05
C ARG A 161 -10.12 7.25 -12.50
N THR A 162 -10.12 5.91 -12.48
CA THR A 162 -11.27 5.07 -12.81
C THR A 162 -11.50 4.05 -11.69
N GLN A 163 -12.76 3.70 -11.44
CA GLN A 163 -13.12 2.69 -10.44
C GLN A 163 -14.44 2.02 -10.84
N ILE A 164 -14.52 0.70 -10.72
CA ILE A 164 -15.78 -0.02 -10.87
C ILE A 164 -16.41 -0.33 -9.52
N PHE A 165 -17.73 -0.39 -9.48
CA PHE A 165 -18.51 -0.94 -8.40
C PHE A 165 -19.46 -1.99 -8.96
N ILE A 166 -19.64 -3.10 -8.27
CA ILE A 166 -20.45 -4.24 -8.75
C ILE A 166 -21.60 -4.50 -7.77
N LYS A 167 -22.80 -4.73 -8.31
CA LYS A 167 -23.99 -5.23 -7.62
C LYS A 167 -24.54 -6.42 -8.41
N GLY A 168 -25.07 -7.44 -7.75
CA GLY A 168 -25.73 -8.55 -8.45
C GLY A 168 -25.76 -9.88 -7.72
N GLU A 169 -26.31 -10.89 -8.40
CA GLU A 169 -26.47 -12.27 -7.91
C GLU A 169 -25.28 -13.16 -8.31
N ALA A 170 -24.05 -12.70 -8.06
CA ALA A 170 -22.86 -13.39 -8.56
C ALA A 170 -22.76 -14.85 -8.12
N LYS A 171 -23.19 -15.21 -6.89
CA LYS A 171 -23.21 -16.60 -6.40
C LYS A 171 -24.14 -17.53 -7.21
N LYS A 172 -25.19 -16.98 -7.83
CA LYS A 172 -26.13 -17.74 -8.67
C LYS A 172 -25.50 -18.16 -9.98
N HIS A 173 -24.72 -17.26 -10.57
CA HIS A 173 -24.13 -17.40 -11.91
C HIS A 173 -22.73 -17.98 -11.88
N ILE A 174 -21.94 -17.64 -10.87
CA ILE A 174 -20.60 -18.17 -10.65
C ILE A 174 -20.72 -19.42 -9.77
N LYS A 175 -20.74 -20.59 -10.40
CA LYS A 175 -20.50 -21.83 -9.67
C LYS A 175 -19.00 -21.90 -9.35
N LEU A 176 -18.63 -21.78 -8.08
CA LEU A 176 -17.23 -21.93 -7.65
C LEU A 176 -16.63 -23.32 -7.97
N SER A 177 -17.46 -24.29 -8.38
CA SER A 177 -17.05 -25.58 -8.95
C SER A 177 -16.63 -25.52 -10.43
N THR A 178 -17.02 -24.48 -11.17
CA THR A 178 -16.64 -24.21 -12.57
C THR A 178 -15.67 -23.05 -12.71
N ALA A 179 -15.53 -22.21 -11.68
CA ALA A 179 -14.39 -21.32 -11.57
C ALA A 179 -13.14 -22.21 -11.50
N THR A 180 -12.15 -22.03 -12.39
CA THR A 180 -11.04 -22.95 -12.56
C THR A 180 -10.19 -23.00 -11.29
N LYS A 181 -10.62 -23.79 -10.30
CA LYS A 181 -9.79 -24.21 -9.20
C LYS A 181 -8.64 -24.96 -9.85
N ARG A 182 -7.44 -24.40 -9.69
CA ARG A 182 -6.23 -25.20 -9.61
C ARG A 182 -6.57 -26.39 -8.71
N LYS A 183 -6.60 -27.59 -9.33
CA LYS A 183 -6.88 -28.84 -8.62
C LYS A 183 -5.66 -29.29 -7.82
N ASP A 184 -4.52 -28.66 -8.07
CA ASP A 184 -3.27 -28.84 -7.37
C ASP A 184 -3.19 -28.02 -6.06
N ILE A 185 -2.51 -28.60 -5.08
CA ILE A 185 -2.08 -27.99 -3.83
C ILE A 185 -0.86 -27.12 -4.11
N ARG A 186 -0.83 -25.95 -3.47
CA ARG A 186 0.14 -24.88 -3.73
C ARG A 186 1.01 -24.64 -2.51
N PHE A 187 2.22 -24.14 -2.78
CA PHE A 187 3.18 -23.71 -1.77
C PHE A 187 3.58 -22.27 -2.07
N ASP A 188 3.47 -21.38 -1.09
CA ASP A 188 4.02 -20.04 -1.16
C ASP A 188 5.22 -19.94 -0.21
N VAL A 189 6.34 -19.37 -0.67
CA VAL A 189 7.49 -19.09 0.18
C VAL A 189 7.21 -17.84 1.01
N VAL A 190 7.23 -18.00 2.33
CA VAL A 190 7.00 -16.93 3.31
C VAL A 190 8.33 -16.42 3.83
N SER A 191 9.26 -17.34 4.09
CA SER A 191 10.65 -17.09 4.46
C SER A 191 11.57 -18.09 3.76
N GLY A 192 12.79 -17.66 3.42
CA GLY A 192 13.75 -18.41 2.62
C GLY A 192 14.07 -17.74 1.28
N LYS A 193 15.31 -17.89 0.83
CA LYS A 193 15.83 -17.33 -0.43
C LYS A 193 16.11 -18.45 -1.41
N ASN A 194 15.61 -18.33 -2.63
CA ASN A 194 15.95 -19.25 -3.71
C ASN A 194 17.42 -19.12 -4.08
N LYS A 195 18.08 -20.25 -4.29
CA LYS A 195 19.45 -20.33 -4.75
C LYS A 195 19.63 -21.50 -5.69
N PHE A 196 20.49 -21.31 -6.67
CA PHE A 196 20.89 -22.36 -7.59
C PHE A 196 22.40 -22.55 -7.49
N ASP A 197 22.82 -23.74 -7.08
CA ASP A 197 24.24 -24.13 -7.03
C ASP A 197 24.56 -24.99 -8.25
N TYR A 198 25.23 -24.37 -9.23
CA TYR A 198 25.58 -25.02 -10.49
C TYR A 198 26.44 -26.28 -10.30
N HIS A 199 27.28 -26.33 -9.26
CA HIS A 199 28.09 -27.52 -8.97
C HIS A 199 27.25 -28.63 -8.36
N ALA A 200 26.33 -28.29 -7.46
CA ALA A 200 25.36 -29.23 -6.92
C ALA A 200 24.53 -29.87 -8.05
N ALA A 201 24.12 -29.08 -9.04
CA ALA A 201 23.38 -29.54 -10.22
C ALA A 201 24.21 -30.32 -11.27
N THR A 202 25.54 -30.39 -11.12
CA THR A 202 26.38 -31.30 -11.93
C THR A 202 26.55 -32.69 -11.31
N VAL A 203 26.28 -32.78 -10.00
CA VAL A 203 26.42 -33.99 -9.19
C VAL A 203 25.07 -34.66 -8.97
N GLY A 204 24.06 -33.87 -8.65
CA GLY A 204 22.66 -34.28 -8.60
C GLY A 204 21.90 -33.77 -9.82
N GLU A 205 20.63 -34.15 -9.92
CA GLU A 205 19.74 -33.56 -10.91
C GLU A 205 19.47 -32.07 -10.63
N ARG A 206 19.06 -31.33 -11.67
CA ARG A 206 18.86 -29.88 -11.60
C ARG A 206 17.97 -29.44 -10.43
N HIS A 207 16.93 -30.21 -10.12
CA HIS A 207 15.98 -29.89 -9.06
C HIS A 207 16.60 -30.00 -7.65
N VAL A 208 17.66 -30.79 -7.48
CA VAL A 208 18.36 -30.98 -6.21
C VAL A 208 19.36 -29.85 -5.94
N GLY A 209 20.00 -29.33 -6.99
CA GLY A 209 20.89 -28.15 -6.92
C GLY A 209 20.16 -26.81 -6.78
N SER A 210 18.83 -26.83 -6.71
CA SER A 210 17.93 -25.69 -6.67
C SER A 210 17.27 -25.64 -5.29
N THR A 211 17.74 -24.78 -4.39
CA THR A 211 17.34 -24.79 -2.97
C THR A 211 16.64 -23.50 -2.52
N LEU A 212 15.75 -23.63 -1.53
CA LEU A 212 15.49 -22.54 -0.58
C LEU A 212 16.52 -22.64 0.54
N GLU A 213 17.09 -21.51 0.93
CA GLU A 213 18.00 -21.40 2.06
C GLU A 213 17.53 -20.28 2.99
N ASP A 214 17.63 -20.49 4.31
CA ASP A 214 17.41 -19.46 5.31
C ASP A 214 18.43 -19.59 6.46
N ASP A 215 18.82 -18.48 7.08
CA ASP A 215 19.80 -18.51 8.18
C ASP A 215 19.20 -19.03 9.49
N ARG A 216 17.87 -19.13 9.58
CA ARG A 216 17.14 -19.60 10.77
C ARG A 216 16.08 -20.62 10.43
N SER A 217 15.14 -20.29 9.56
CA SER A 217 14.01 -21.14 9.25
C SER A 217 13.39 -20.80 7.90
N ILE A 218 13.16 -21.84 7.10
CA ILE A 218 12.38 -21.72 5.87
C ILE A 218 10.91 -21.88 6.25
N GLU A 219 10.07 -20.96 5.79
CA GLU A 219 8.62 -21.03 6.03
C GLU A 219 7.87 -21.10 4.71
N LEU A 220 7.00 -22.09 4.59
CA LEU A 220 6.11 -22.29 3.45
C LEU A 220 4.65 -22.23 3.89
N HIS A 221 3.81 -21.58 3.10
CA HIS A 221 2.36 -21.60 3.25
C HIS A 221 1.72 -22.52 2.23
N VAL A 222 1.14 -23.62 2.71
CA VAL A 222 0.47 -24.61 1.87
C VAL A 222 -1.00 -24.24 1.71
N LYS A 223 -1.53 -24.28 0.49
CA LYS A 223 -2.91 -23.92 0.17
C LYS A 223 -3.60 -24.95 -0.72
N GLY A 224 -4.91 -25.09 -0.57
CA GLY A 224 -5.74 -25.95 -1.42
C GLY A 224 -6.00 -27.35 -0.86
N LEU A 225 -5.76 -27.54 0.43
CA LEU A 225 -6.01 -28.78 1.15
C LEU A 225 -7.49 -28.89 1.56
N GLU A 226 -7.99 -30.11 1.75
CA GLU A 226 -9.33 -30.37 2.26
C GLU A 226 -9.26 -31.12 3.59
N LYS A 227 -9.85 -30.53 4.64
CA LYS A 227 -9.79 -31.07 6.01
C LYS A 227 -10.28 -32.53 6.17
N LYS A 228 -11.12 -33.02 5.26
CA LYS A 228 -11.66 -34.40 5.29
C LYS A 228 -10.78 -35.42 4.57
N LYS A 229 -9.75 -34.98 3.86
CA LYS A 229 -8.84 -35.83 3.11
C LYS A 229 -7.56 -36.08 3.89
N SER A 230 -6.83 -37.13 3.50
CA SER A 230 -5.55 -37.48 4.11
C SER A 230 -4.42 -37.15 3.14
N TYR A 231 -3.34 -36.56 3.67
CA TYR A 231 -2.22 -36.08 2.88
C TYR A 231 -0.91 -36.63 3.41
N LYS A 232 0.05 -36.85 2.50
CA LYS A 232 1.45 -37.03 2.85
C LYS A 232 2.26 -35.85 2.35
N LEU A 233 3.10 -35.31 3.22
CA LEU A 233 4.05 -34.24 2.92
C LEU A 233 5.41 -34.86 2.61
N GLY A 234 5.98 -34.53 1.46
CA GLY A 234 7.32 -34.95 1.09
C GLY A 234 8.23 -33.76 0.81
N PHE A 235 9.52 -33.98 0.99
CA PHE A 235 10.57 -33.01 0.70
C PHE A 235 11.87 -33.70 0.32
N THR A 236 12.64 -33.06 -0.54
CA THR A 236 13.98 -33.49 -0.94
C THR A 236 15.01 -32.50 -0.39
N TRP A 237 16.06 -33.01 0.25
CA TRP A 237 17.11 -32.17 0.83
C TRP A 237 18.47 -32.87 0.84
N TRP A 238 19.51 -32.07 1.09
CA TRP A 238 20.89 -32.50 1.30
C TRP A 238 21.74 -31.33 1.76
N ASP A 239 22.91 -31.65 2.31
CA ASP A 239 23.96 -30.70 2.62
C ASP A 239 25.10 -30.85 1.61
N PHE A 240 24.91 -30.22 0.43
CA PHE A 240 25.90 -30.29 -0.64
C PHE A 240 27.28 -29.77 -0.22
N LYS A 241 27.31 -28.77 0.68
CA LYS A 241 28.52 -28.06 1.11
C LYS A 241 29.18 -28.67 2.34
N GLY A 242 28.57 -29.69 2.94
CA GLY A 242 29.08 -30.37 4.13
C GLY A 242 29.24 -29.43 5.31
N GLN A 243 28.22 -28.62 5.57
CA GLN A 243 28.14 -27.67 6.68
C GLN A 243 27.67 -28.32 7.99
N GLY A 244 27.32 -29.61 7.96
CA GLY A 244 26.75 -30.31 9.10
C GLY A 244 25.33 -29.85 9.41
N THR A 245 24.54 -29.53 8.37
CA THR A 245 23.18 -29.01 8.51
C THR A 245 22.28 -30.00 9.25
N GLU A 246 21.62 -29.51 10.30
CA GLU A 246 20.60 -30.24 11.06
C GLU A 246 19.37 -29.35 11.19
N GLN A 247 18.18 -29.88 10.95
CA GLN A 247 16.94 -29.11 10.97
C GLN A 247 15.72 -29.92 11.45
N ASP A 248 14.78 -29.22 12.06
CA ASP A 248 13.43 -29.70 12.38
C ASP A 248 12.48 -29.43 11.21
N VAL A 249 11.45 -30.26 11.05
CA VAL A 249 10.31 -29.95 10.19
C VAL A 249 9.05 -29.93 11.03
N ARG A 250 8.43 -28.75 11.11
CA ARG A 250 7.16 -28.56 11.83
C ARG A 250 6.06 -28.15 10.88
N VAL A 251 4.83 -28.58 11.18
CA VAL A 251 3.61 -28.15 10.51
C VAL A 251 2.73 -27.44 11.52
N THR A 252 2.25 -26.24 11.18
CA THR A 252 1.36 -25.48 12.07
C THR A 252 0.06 -25.11 11.39
N SER A 253 -0.97 -24.87 12.20
CA SER A 253 -2.11 -24.08 11.74
C SER A 253 -1.65 -22.66 11.39
N VAL A 254 -2.38 -22.01 10.49
CA VAL A 254 -2.01 -20.68 9.97
C VAL A 254 -2.09 -19.56 11.01
N ASP A 255 -2.82 -19.77 12.10
CA ASP A 255 -2.85 -18.90 13.28
C ASP A 255 -1.77 -19.28 14.33
N GLY A 256 -1.04 -20.36 14.11
CA GLY A 256 0.03 -20.84 15.00
C GLY A 256 -0.46 -21.55 16.27
N GLU A 257 -1.77 -21.72 16.48
CA GLU A 257 -2.31 -22.34 17.70
C GLU A 257 -2.00 -23.85 17.80
N ILE A 258 -1.97 -24.54 16.67
CA ILE A 258 -1.62 -25.95 16.57
C ILE A 258 -0.25 -26.06 15.93
N ASN A 259 0.68 -26.75 16.59
CA ASN A 259 2.07 -26.88 16.15
C ASN A 259 2.51 -28.33 16.35
N VAL A 260 2.80 -29.02 15.25
CA VAL A 260 3.16 -30.43 15.24
C VAL A 260 4.55 -30.57 14.63
N ASN A 261 5.49 -31.15 15.40
CA ASN A 261 6.79 -31.51 14.86
C ASN A 261 6.66 -32.84 14.10
N VAL A 262 6.87 -32.80 12.78
CA VAL A 262 6.75 -33.98 11.91
C VAL A 262 8.10 -34.65 11.69
N ILE A 263 9.20 -33.92 11.85
CA ILE A 263 10.56 -34.45 11.92
C ILE A 263 11.35 -33.68 12.96
N SER A 264 11.94 -34.40 13.92
CA SER A 264 12.81 -33.81 14.94
C SER A 264 14.28 -34.11 14.65
N SER A 265 15.12 -33.08 14.62
CA SER A 265 16.59 -33.16 14.60
C SER A 265 17.14 -33.99 13.42
N ALA A 266 16.68 -33.70 12.20
CA ALA A 266 17.19 -34.39 11.02
C ALA A 266 18.50 -33.78 10.55
N ARG A 267 19.57 -34.58 10.59
CA ARG A 267 20.84 -34.23 9.98
C ARG A 267 20.80 -34.54 8.48
N LEU A 268 21.01 -33.52 7.65
CA LEU A 268 20.94 -33.64 6.20
C LEU A 268 22.12 -34.49 5.67
N PRO A 269 21.91 -35.25 4.57
CA PRO A 269 22.99 -35.99 3.92
C PRO A 269 24.16 -35.08 3.49
N ASP A 270 25.34 -35.31 4.08
CA ASP A 270 26.55 -34.53 3.80
C ASP A 270 27.26 -35.02 2.53
N TYR A 271 27.18 -34.25 1.45
CA TYR A 271 27.80 -34.65 0.18
C TYR A 271 29.31 -34.33 0.16
N LYS A 272 29.72 -33.14 0.59
CA LYS A 272 31.12 -32.69 0.46
C LYS A 272 32.07 -33.58 1.26
N ASN A 273 31.69 -33.93 2.49
CA ASN A 273 32.57 -34.65 3.41
C ASN A 273 32.38 -36.18 3.31
N ASP A 274 31.13 -36.64 3.16
CA ASP A 274 30.80 -38.08 3.21
C ASP A 274 30.39 -38.69 1.85
N GLN A 275 30.29 -37.89 0.79
CA GLN A 275 29.75 -38.30 -0.53
C GLN A 275 28.34 -38.89 -0.45
N LYS A 276 27.54 -38.52 0.56
CA LYS A 276 26.16 -38.98 0.69
C LYS A 276 25.25 -38.22 -0.29
N PRO A 277 24.48 -38.93 -1.12
CA PRO A 277 23.55 -38.29 -2.04
C PRO A 277 22.38 -37.65 -1.29
N PHE A 278 21.57 -36.88 -2.02
CA PHE A 278 20.35 -36.30 -1.48
C PHE A 278 19.34 -37.37 -1.04
N GLU A 279 18.45 -36.95 -0.12
CA GLU A 279 17.40 -37.79 0.44
C GLU A 279 16.04 -37.16 0.14
N THR A 280 15.07 -38.01 -0.20
CA THR A 280 13.66 -37.64 -0.26
C THR A 280 12.92 -38.30 0.90
N VAL A 281 12.29 -37.49 1.72
CA VAL A 281 11.58 -37.91 2.93
C VAL A 281 10.09 -37.72 2.75
N LEU A 282 9.29 -38.59 3.38
CA LEU A 282 7.83 -38.54 3.31
C LEU A 282 7.21 -38.77 4.70
N VAL A 283 6.36 -37.84 5.13
CA VAL A 283 5.65 -37.88 6.42
C VAL A 283 4.15 -37.68 6.23
N ASP A 284 3.35 -38.03 7.24
CA ASP A 284 1.93 -37.69 7.23
C ASP A 284 1.74 -36.20 7.53
N LEU A 285 0.89 -35.51 6.76
CA LEU A 285 0.53 -34.13 7.02
C LEU A 285 -0.56 -34.09 8.11
N PRO A 286 -0.32 -33.50 9.29
CA PRO A 286 -1.28 -33.55 10.40
C PRO A 286 -2.56 -32.77 10.09
N SER A 287 -3.69 -33.48 9.96
CA SER A 287 -4.98 -32.90 9.55
C SER A 287 -5.52 -31.82 10.50
N GLU A 288 -5.13 -31.88 11.76
CA GLU A 288 -5.45 -30.92 12.82
C GLU A 288 -4.83 -29.54 12.56
N THR A 289 -3.70 -29.47 11.84
CA THR A 289 -3.08 -28.20 11.44
C THR A 289 -3.85 -27.49 10.32
N LEU A 290 -4.89 -28.13 9.77
CA LEU A 290 -5.71 -27.55 8.70
C LEU A 290 -6.89 -26.75 9.27
N LEU A 291 -6.84 -25.43 9.09
CA LEU A 291 -7.88 -24.52 9.60
C LEU A 291 -8.94 -24.18 8.54
N ASP A 292 -8.51 -23.87 7.33
CA ASP A 292 -9.35 -23.44 6.20
C ASP A 292 -8.92 -24.05 4.85
N GLY A 293 -8.24 -25.20 4.90
CA GLY A 293 -7.60 -25.79 3.72
C GLY A 293 -6.19 -25.26 3.45
N THR A 294 -5.58 -24.68 4.49
CA THR A 294 -4.19 -24.21 4.48
C THR A 294 -3.47 -24.62 5.78
N CYS A 295 -2.13 -24.65 5.73
CA CYS A 295 -1.23 -24.80 6.89
C CYS A 295 0.14 -24.16 6.59
N ARG A 296 1.00 -24.05 7.61
CA ARG A 296 2.41 -23.66 7.43
C ARG A 296 3.35 -24.83 7.63
N ILE A 297 4.42 -24.89 6.84
CA ILE A 297 5.54 -25.81 7.02
C ILE A 297 6.76 -24.97 7.36
N PHE A 298 7.46 -25.36 8.42
CA PHE A 298 8.73 -24.76 8.84
C PHE A 298 9.84 -25.79 8.70
N LEU A 299 10.98 -25.37 8.17
CA LEU A 299 12.23 -26.11 8.27
C LEU A 299 13.19 -25.29 9.14
N ASP A 300 13.23 -25.60 10.43
CA ASP A 300 13.96 -24.82 11.42
C ASP A 300 15.39 -25.35 11.58
N LYS A 301 16.38 -24.49 11.40
CA LYS A 301 17.78 -24.85 11.60
C LYS A 301 18.07 -25.14 13.07
N ILE A 302 18.65 -26.31 13.33
CA ILE A 302 19.18 -26.72 14.64
C ILE A 302 20.70 -26.52 14.66
N ALA A 303 21.41 -26.98 13.63
CA ALA A 303 22.86 -26.87 13.51
C ALA A 303 23.29 -26.66 12.04
N GLY A 304 24.54 -26.24 11.85
CA GLY A 304 25.08 -25.82 10.55
C GLY A 304 24.80 -24.34 10.24
N ASP A 305 25.13 -23.93 9.02
CA ASP A 305 25.09 -22.51 8.62
C ASP A 305 23.67 -22.03 8.28
N ILE A 306 22.87 -22.87 7.61
CA ILE A 306 21.55 -22.55 7.05
C ILE A 306 20.57 -23.71 7.23
N ALA A 307 19.26 -23.42 7.27
CA ALA A 307 18.23 -24.38 6.91
C ALA A 307 18.14 -24.46 5.39
N GLN A 308 17.90 -25.64 4.83
CA GLN A 308 17.79 -25.81 3.38
C GLN A 308 16.82 -26.91 2.94
N VAL A 309 16.20 -26.70 1.79
CA VAL A 309 15.35 -27.69 1.10
C VAL A 309 15.39 -27.49 -0.40
N SER A 310 15.47 -28.59 -1.16
CA SER A 310 15.50 -28.55 -2.63
C SER A 310 14.11 -28.63 -3.25
N GLU A 311 13.22 -29.44 -2.68
CA GLU A 311 11.85 -29.61 -3.19
C GLU A 311 10.87 -29.88 -2.05
N VAL A 312 9.61 -29.50 -2.24
CA VAL A 312 8.50 -29.89 -1.36
C VAL A 312 7.30 -30.32 -2.21
N PHE A 313 6.60 -31.38 -1.80
CA PHE A 313 5.45 -31.91 -2.53
C PHE A 313 4.42 -32.57 -1.60
N ILE A 314 3.19 -32.71 -2.08
CA ILE A 314 2.09 -33.34 -1.33
C ILE A 314 1.40 -34.40 -2.18
N TYR A 315 1.16 -35.54 -1.54
CA TYR A 315 0.31 -36.62 -2.03
C TYR A 315 -1.04 -36.60 -1.33
N GLU A 316 -2.14 -36.78 -2.07
CA GLU A 316 -3.50 -36.86 -1.55
C GLU A 316 -4.04 -38.30 -1.66
N LYS A 317 -4.59 -38.84 -0.58
CA LYS A 317 -5.19 -40.17 -0.57
C LYS A 317 -6.50 -40.19 -1.36
N GLY A 318 -6.58 -41.07 -2.36
CA GLY A 318 -7.75 -41.17 -3.25
C GLY A 318 -7.99 -39.94 -4.13
N GLY A 319 -6.99 -39.05 -4.25
CA GLY A 319 -7.06 -37.84 -5.05
C GLY A 319 -7.04 -38.11 -6.55
N SER A 320 -7.48 -37.12 -7.34
CA SER A 320 -7.21 -37.10 -8.78
C SER A 320 -5.74 -36.72 -9.03
N ASP A 321 -5.22 -37.03 -10.22
CA ASP A 321 -3.90 -36.59 -10.68
C ASP A 321 -4.00 -35.25 -11.43
N PRO A 322 -3.92 -34.08 -10.74
CA PRO A 322 -4.00 -32.79 -11.40
C PRO A 322 -2.79 -32.53 -12.30
N GLU A 323 -2.98 -31.62 -13.25
CA GLU A 323 -1.87 -30.95 -13.92
C GLU A 323 -1.16 -30.05 -12.90
N ILE A 324 0.16 -30.25 -12.72
CA ILE A 324 0.99 -29.43 -11.83
C ILE A 324 1.65 -28.35 -12.67
N LEU A 325 1.26 -27.10 -12.45
CA LEU A 325 1.73 -25.97 -13.25
C LEU A 325 3.07 -25.41 -12.74
N ASN A 326 3.83 -24.79 -13.64
CA ASN A 326 5.07 -24.03 -13.38
C ASN A 326 6.24 -24.86 -12.82
N ASN A 327 6.39 -26.10 -13.29
CA ASN A 327 7.43 -27.05 -12.86
C ASN A 327 7.96 -27.85 -14.06
N SER A 328 9.04 -28.61 -13.89
CA SER A 328 9.54 -29.53 -14.93
C SER A 328 8.65 -30.77 -15.07
N ASP A 329 8.10 -30.99 -16.26
CA ASP A 329 7.22 -32.13 -16.57
C ASP A 329 7.87 -33.49 -16.21
N GLU A 330 9.18 -33.62 -16.46
CA GLU A 330 9.91 -34.87 -16.24
C GLU A 330 9.96 -35.29 -14.77
N ARG A 331 10.25 -34.34 -13.86
CA ARG A 331 10.33 -34.62 -12.42
C ARG A 331 8.96 -34.84 -11.80
N VAL A 332 7.96 -34.10 -12.26
CA VAL A 332 6.56 -34.30 -11.85
C VAL A 332 6.09 -35.71 -12.21
N ASP A 333 6.42 -36.20 -13.41
CA ASP A 333 6.07 -37.56 -13.85
C ASP A 333 6.75 -38.66 -13.01
N GLU A 334 7.99 -38.44 -12.56
CA GLU A 334 8.67 -39.35 -11.64
C GLU A 334 8.00 -39.42 -10.27
N LEU A 335 7.64 -38.27 -9.70
CA LEU A 335 6.92 -38.20 -8.43
C LEU A 335 5.53 -38.85 -8.55
N LYS A 336 4.84 -38.66 -9.69
CA LYS A 336 3.58 -39.38 -9.96
C LYS A 336 3.76 -40.89 -9.99
N LYS A 337 4.83 -41.40 -10.64
CA LYS A 337 5.14 -42.84 -10.70
C LYS A 337 5.57 -43.42 -9.34
N SER A 338 6.17 -42.61 -8.47
CA SER A 338 6.64 -43.01 -7.14
C SER A 338 5.63 -42.75 -6.01
N ALA A 339 4.40 -42.32 -6.35
CA ALA A 339 3.36 -42.08 -5.36
C ALA A 339 3.06 -43.35 -4.51
N PRO A 340 2.88 -43.20 -3.18
CA PRO A 340 2.47 -44.31 -2.33
C PRO A 340 1.15 -44.94 -2.80
N SER A 341 0.98 -46.24 -2.57
CA SER A 341 -0.25 -46.95 -2.96
C SER A 341 -1.51 -46.26 -2.40
N GLY A 342 -2.43 -45.91 -3.30
CA GLY A 342 -3.68 -45.21 -2.95
C GLY A 342 -3.56 -43.69 -2.80
N TYR A 343 -2.41 -43.10 -3.14
CA TYR A 343 -2.20 -41.67 -3.18
C TYR A 343 -1.90 -41.16 -4.60
N ALA A 344 -2.27 -39.92 -4.89
CA ALA A 344 -1.93 -39.21 -6.12
C ALA A 344 -1.12 -37.95 -5.80
N LEU A 345 -0.14 -37.61 -6.65
CA LEU A 345 0.61 -36.37 -6.51
C LEU A 345 -0.33 -35.21 -6.78
N THR A 346 -0.46 -34.30 -5.81
CA THR A 346 -1.42 -33.20 -5.90
C THR A 346 -0.78 -31.83 -5.70
N GLY A 347 0.43 -31.72 -5.17
CA GLY A 347 1.18 -30.46 -5.17
C GLY A 347 2.68 -30.73 -5.26
N TYR A 348 3.42 -29.83 -5.93
CA TYR A 348 4.87 -29.89 -6.03
C TYR A 348 5.45 -28.49 -6.22
N MET A 349 6.60 -28.25 -5.60
CA MET A 349 7.38 -27.02 -5.71
C MET A 349 8.88 -27.35 -5.75
N ASN A 350 9.55 -26.94 -6.83
CA ASN A 350 11.00 -26.82 -6.88
C ASN A 350 11.43 -25.55 -6.11
N CYS A 351 12.14 -25.73 -4.99
CA CYS A 351 12.38 -24.66 -4.03
C CYS A 351 13.41 -23.63 -4.53
N GLY A 352 14.34 -23.96 -5.41
CA GLY A 352 15.29 -22.96 -5.94
C GLY A 352 14.86 -22.26 -7.24
N GLU A 353 13.75 -22.66 -7.88
CA GLU A 353 13.23 -21.94 -9.03
C GLU A 353 12.31 -20.79 -8.57
N ARG A 354 12.42 -19.61 -9.21
CA ARG A 354 11.48 -18.53 -8.97
C ARG A 354 10.08 -19.06 -9.28
N ILE A 355 9.19 -19.05 -8.30
CA ILE A 355 7.77 -19.37 -8.50
C ILE A 355 7.24 -18.40 -9.54
N GLN A 356 7.13 -18.86 -10.79
CA GLN A 356 6.31 -18.19 -11.78
C GLN A 356 4.86 -18.40 -11.35
N GLY A 357 4.10 -17.32 -11.24
CA GLY A 357 2.64 -17.37 -11.24
C GLY A 357 1.97 -17.82 -9.93
N GLU A 358 1.58 -16.82 -9.14
CA GLU A 358 0.23 -16.84 -8.60
C GLU A 358 -0.76 -17.09 -9.76
N LYS A 359 -1.42 -18.25 -9.81
CA LYS A 359 -2.82 -18.24 -10.26
C LYS A 359 -3.68 -17.97 -9.03
N MET A 360 -3.68 -16.71 -8.62
CA MET A 360 -4.92 -16.08 -8.16
C MET A 360 -5.95 -16.33 -9.25
N MET A 361 -7.18 -16.69 -8.92
CA MET A 361 -8.22 -16.43 -9.91
C MET A 361 -8.24 -14.91 -10.03
N THR A 362 -7.78 -14.36 -11.14
CA THR A 362 -8.07 -12.97 -11.47
C THR A 362 -9.59 -12.86 -11.47
N ALA A 363 -10.15 -12.39 -10.34
CA ALA A 363 -11.60 -12.30 -10.19
C ALA A 363 -12.18 -11.35 -11.24
N GLY A 364 -11.38 -10.43 -11.78
CA GLY A 364 -11.77 -9.54 -12.86
C GLY A 364 -10.72 -8.47 -13.20
N ARG A 365 -10.89 -7.86 -14.37
CA ARG A 365 -10.18 -6.65 -14.81
C ARG A 365 -10.97 -5.44 -14.33
N VAL A 366 -10.31 -4.50 -13.66
CA VAL A 366 -10.93 -3.25 -13.18
C VAL A 366 -10.63 -2.07 -14.09
N ASP A 367 -9.58 -2.15 -14.91
CA ASP A 367 -9.29 -1.18 -15.95
C ASP A 367 -8.41 -1.80 -17.06
N TYR A 368 -8.53 -1.26 -18.26
CA TYR A 368 -7.74 -1.63 -19.44
C TYR A 368 -7.26 -0.36 -20.14
N LEU A 369 -5.96 -0.30 -20.41
CA LEU A 369 -5.36 0.71 -21.27
C LEU A 369 -4.77 0.02 -22.50
N PRO A 370 -5.23 0.32 -23.72
CA PRO A 370 -4.71 -0.29 -24.94
C PRO A 370 -3.34 0.29 -25.35
N VAL A 371 -2.40 0.37 -24.43
CA VAL A 371 -1.04 0.87 -24.65
C VAL A 371 -0.11 -0.32 -24.76
N SER A 372 0.44 -0.55 -25.96
CA SER A 372 1.25 -1.74 -26.24
C SER A 372 2.48 -1.81 -25.33
N ALA A 373 2.67 -2.95 -24.68
CA ALA A 373 3.79 -3.18 -23.76
C ALA A 373 5.04 -3.78 -24.44
N ILE A 374 5.03 -3.94 -25.77
CA ILE A 374 6.19 -4.42 -26.53
C ILE A 374 7.09 -3.27 -26.96
N ASN A 375 8.40 -3.50 -27.00
CA ASN A 375 9.40 -2.52 -27.42
C ASN A 375 9.35 -1.21 -26.61
N VAL A 376 9.04 -1.33 -25.32
CA VAL A 376 9.05 -0.25 -24.33
C VAL A 376 9.85 -0.70 -23.12
N THR A 377 10.45 0.24 -22.42
CA THR A 377 11.04 -0.04 -21.10
C THR A 377 9.93 -0.04 -20.06
N ARG A 378 9.91 -1.06 -19.22
CA ARG A 378 8.90 -1.26 -18.18
C ARG A 378 9.58 -1.21 -16.83
N THR A 379 9.00 -0.46 -15.89
CA THR A 379 9.45 -0.41 -14.50
C THR A 379 8.28 -0.75 -13.59
N TYR A 380 8.45 -1.78 -12.77
CA TYR A 380 7.49 -2.20 -11.77
C TYR A 380 7.93 -1.71 -10.41
N ILE A 381 7.00 -1.12 -9.65
CA ILE A 381 7.29 -0.49 -8.36
C ILE A 381 6.27 -0.96 -7.32
N GLY A 382 6.78 -1.32 -6.14
CA GLY A 382 5.98 -1.71 -5.00
C GLY A 382 6.77 -1.53 -3.71
N TYR A 383 6.05 -1.47 -2.60
CA TYR A 383 6.64 -1.34 -1.27
C TYR A 383 6.30 -2.55 -0.40
N TYR A 384 7.24 -2.96 0.44
CA TYR A 384 7.02 -3.96 1.48
C TYR A 384 6.32 -3.30 2.69
N ASN A 385 5.34 -3.97 3.28
CA ASN A 385 4.88 -3.66 4.66
C ASN A 385 5.81 -4.38 5.66
N ASP A 386 5.37 -4.55 6.90
CA ASP A 386 6.17 -5.23 7.93
C ASP A 386 7.46 -4.49 8.30
N THR A 387 7.38 -3.15 8.35
CA THR A 387 8.54 -2.26 8.57
C THR A 387 9.24 -2.50 9.91
N GLN A 388 8.58 -3.15 10.88
CA GLN A 388 9.21 -3.59 12.12
C GLN A 388 10.23 -4.71 11.95
N HIS A 389 10.07 -5.57 10.95
CA HIS A 389 11.01 -6.66 10.67
C HIS A 389 11.97 -6.31 9.53
N ARG A 390 11.81 -5.13 8.92
CA ARG A 390 12.63 -4.59 7.83
C ARG A 390 13.66 -3.55 8.25
N ASN A 391 14.11 -3.64 9.49
CA ASN A 391 15.09 -2.74 10.10
C ASN A 391 16.53 -3.31 10.03
N LYS A 392 16.98 -3.68 8.82
CA LYS A 392 18.35 -4.15 8.55
C LYS A 392 18.79 -3.68 7.15
N PRO A 393 20.11 -3.62 6.83
CA PRO A 393 20.59 -3.30 5.48
C PRO A 393 19.94 -4.15 4.38
N GLY A 394 19.88 -5.46 4.57
CA GLY A 394 19.38 -6.42 3.58
C GLY A 394 17.86 -6.50 3.46
N THR A 395 17.10 -5.60 4.09
CA THR A 395 15.64 -5.59 4.08
C THR A 395 15.05 -4.23 3.64
N PRO A 396 15.36 -3.74 2.43
CA PRO A 396 14.82 -2.47 1.92
C PRO A 396 13.29 -2.52 1.78
N ILE A 397 12.61 -1.39 1.98
CA ILE A 397 11.15 -1.34 1.89
C ILE A 397 10.62 -1.02 0.49
N LEU A 398 11.48 -0.55 -0.43
CA LEU A 398 11.15 -0.37 -1.85
C LEU A 398 11.64 -1.57 -2.68
N ARG A 399 10.77 -2.05 -3.58
CA ARG A 399 11.16 -2.93 -4.70
C ARG A 399 10.90 -2.21 -6.01
N GLU A 400 11.92 -2.14 -6.84
CA GLU A 400 11.88 -1.58 -8.19
C GLU A 400 12.54 -2.56 -9.15
N GLU A 401 11.83 -2.94 -10.22
CA GLU A 401 12.36 -3.83 -11.25
C GLU A 401 12.15 -3.22 -12.62
N MET A 402 13.24 -3.02 -13.36
CA MET A 402 13.22 -2.51 -14.73
C MET A 402 13.54 -3.63 -15.72
N THR A 403 12.79 -3.70 -16.81
CA THR A 403 13.04 -4.62 -17.92
C THR A 403 12.75 -3.95 -19.26
N SER A 404 13.57 -4.27 -20.25
CA SER A 404 13.35 -3.94 -21.66
C SER A 404 13.27 -5.22 -22.52
N GLN A 405 13.15 -6.39 -21.88
CA GLN A 405 13.01 -7.66 -22.60
C GLN A 405 11.70 -7.68 -23.40
N GLY A 406 11.67 -8.46 -24.48
CA GLY A 406 10.44 -8.69 -25.24
C GLY A 406 9.38 -9.39 -24.42
N ILE A 407 8.11 -9.21 -24.80
CA ILE A 407 6.98 -10.00 -24.26
C ILE A 407 6.55 -10.95 -25.37
N ASP A 408 6.76 -12.26 -25.18
CA ASP A 408 6.39 -13.27 -26.18
C ASP A 408 4.87 -13.48 -26.23
N HIS A 409 4.23 -13.57 -25.07
CA HIS A 409 2.79 -13.81 -24.93
C HIS A 409 2.13 -12.81 -23.98
N GLU A 410 2.42 -12.90 -22.69
CA GLU A 410 1.86 -12.05 -21.64
C GLU A 410 2.88 -11.97 -20.50
N GLU A 411 3.10 -10.78 -19.97
CA GLU A 411 3.89 -10.54 -18.77
C GLU A 411 2.95 -10.29 -17.59
N LYS A 412 3.19 -10.99 -16.47
CA LYS A 412 2.36 -10.93 -15.27
C LYS A 412 3.15 -10.42 -14.09
N VAL A 413 2.65 -9.36 -13.45
CA VAL A 413 3.29 -8.78 -12.27
C VAL A 413 2.29 -8.64 -11.13
N ASN A 414 2.48 -9.46 -10.11
CA ASN A 414 1.53 -9.62 -9.02
C ASN A 414 1.92 -8.88 -7.73
N TRP A 415 3.11 -8.31 -7.64
CA TRP A 415 3.63 -7.68 -6.43
C TRP A 415 3.61 -6.14 -6.47
N SER A 416 3.47 -5.54 -7.65
CA SER A 416 3.61 -4.09 -7.84
C SER A 416 2.27 -3.35 -7.71
N ASN A 417 2.36 -2.09 -7.24
CA ASN A 417 1.25 -1.14 -7.27
C ASN A 417 1.34 -0.22 -8.49
N ILE A 418 2.53 -0.03 -9.05
CA ILE A 418 2.74 0.85 -10.20
C ILE A 418 3.44 0.06 -11.29
N VAL A 419 2.99 0.26 -12.51
CA VAL A 419 3.77 -0.01 -13.72
C VAL A 419 3.99 1.29 -14.47
N ARG A 420 5.26 1.56 -14.81
CA ARG A 420 5.67 2.63 -15.71
C ARG A 420 6.08 2.00 -17.03
N MET A 421 5.55 2.50 -18.14
CA MET A 421 6.01 2.15 -19.48
C MET A 421 6.53 3.39 -20.18
N GLU A 422 7.73 3.29 -20.72
CA GLU A 422 8.42 4.42 -21.35
C GLU A 422 8.87 4.08 -22.76
N LYS A 423 8.69 5.05 -23.67
CA LYS A 423 9.22 5.02 -25.02
C LYS A 423 9.62 6.44 -25.47
N HIS A 424 10.89 6.61 -25.84
CA HIS A 424 11.43 7.87 -26.36
C HIS A 424 11.15 9.08 -25.43
N GLY A 425 11.38 8.94 -24.12
CA GLY A 425 11.21 10.04 -23.15
C GLY A 425 9.76 10.47 -22.92
N ASN A 426 8.79 9.63 -23.29
CA ASN A 426 7.38 9.82 -22.99
C ASN A 426 6.85 8.52 -22.40
N GLY A 427 5.88 8.59 -21.49
CA GLY A 427 5.44 7.38 -20.82
C GLY A 427 4.09 7.44 -20.15
N VAL A 428 3.65 6.24 -19.76
CA VAL A 428 2.41 5.97 -19.07
C VAL A 428 2.73 5.33 -17.72
N LEU A 429 2.10 5.85 -16.67
CA LEU A 429 2.05 5.24 -15.35
C LEU A 429 0.64 4.70 -15.14
N MET A 430 0.53 3.42 -14.80
CA MET A 430 -0.71 2.86 -14.27
C MET A 430 -0.52 2.53 -12.79
N VAL A 431 -1.34 3.12 -11.94
CA VAL A 431 -1.31 2.93 -10.48
C VAL A 431 -2.53 2.17 -10.03
N LYS A 432 -2.31 1.15 -9.20
CA LYS A 432 -3.34 0.39 -8.50
C LYS A 432 -3.53 0.99 -7.10
N GLU A 433 -4.60 1.76 -6.93
CA GLU A 433 -5.02 2.32 -5.65
C GLU A 433 -5.59 1.20 -4.76
N SER A 434 -4.70 0.43 -4.14
CA SER A 434 -5.03 -0.70 -3.27
C SER A 434 -4.05 -0.83 -2.11
N HIS A 435 -4.41 -1.66 -1.13
CA HIS A 435 -3.53 -2.02 -0.02
C HIS A 435 -2.46 -3.09 -0.34
N LYS A 436 -2.23 -3.40 -1.63
CA LYS A 436 -1.17 -4.35 -2.03
C LYS A 436 0.18 -3.88 -1.51
N CYS A 437 0.98 -4.84 -1.04
CA CYS A 437 2.40 -4.69 -0.77
C CYS A 437 3.16 -5.84 -1.45
N VAL A 438 4.47 -5.69 -1.59
CA VAL A 438 5.30 -6.67 -2.33
C VAL A 438 5.22 -8.08 -1.72
N ASN A 439 5.19 -8.16 -0.39
CA ASN A 439 5.11 -9.39 0.41
C ASN A 439 3.69 -9.71 0.89
N GLN A 440 2.70 -8.87 0.59
CA GLN A 440 1.33 -9.04 1.05
C GLN A 440 0.34 -8.73 -0.05
N TYR A 441 -0.36 -9.77 -0.49
CA TYR A 441 -1.35 -9.65 -1.53
C TYR A 441 -2.58 -8.85 -1.08
N GLY A 442 -3.03 -9.00 0.17
CA GLY A 442 -4.27 -8.37 0.65
C GLY A 442 -5.55 -8.95 0.00
N VAL A 443 -6.66 -8.22 0.07
CA VAL A 443 -7.99 -8.58 -0.48
C VAL A 443 -8.05 -8.35 -1.99
N GLU A 444 -8.00 -9.43 -2.77
CA GLU A 444 -8.21 -9.44 -4.23
C GLU A 444 -7.59 -8.23 -4.93
N THR A 445 -6.31 -7.99 -4.67
CA THR A 445 -5.58 -6.86 -5.25
C THR A 445 -5.06 -7.15 -6.65
N GLY A 446 -5.26 -8.36 -7.18
CA GLY A 446 -4.93 -8.72 -8.55
C GLY A 446 -3.46 -8.56 -8.92
N GLU A 447 -3.20 -8.44 -10.20
CA GLU A 447 -1.91 -8.27 -10.84
C GLU A 447 -2.02 -7.28 -12.01
N PHE A 448 -0.89 -6.83 -12.54
CA PHE A 448 -0.83 -6.24 -13.87
C PHE A 448 -0.59 -7.35 -14.90
N LEU A 449 -1.40 -7.35 -15.96
CA LEU A 449 -1.19 -8.20 -17.13
C LEU A 449 -0.82 -7.29 -18.30
N LEU A 450 0.28 -7.59 -18.98
CA LEU A 450 0.81 -6.78 -20.06
C LEU A 450 1.06 -7.64 -21.29
N ASP A 451 0.62 -7.15 -22.44
CA ASP A 451 0.93 -7.77 -23.73
C ASP A 451 0.92 -6.74 -24.86
N LYS A 452 0.92 -7.23 -26.11
CA LYS A 452 0.86 -6.38 -27.30
C LYS A 452 -0.39 -5.50 -27.41
N THR A 453 -1.48 -5.91 -26.77
CA THR A 453 -2.79 -5.25 -26.83
C THR A 453 -2.96 -4.21 -25.73
N GLY A 454 -2.21 -4.29 -24.62
CA GLY A 454 -2.31 -3.26 -23.58
C GLY A 454 -1.86 -3.68 -22.19
N ILE A 455 -2.14 -2.79 -21.23
CA ILE A 455 -2.03 -3.04 -19.79
C ILE A 455 -3.43 -3.31 -19.24
N ARG A 456 -3.56 -4.38 -18.45
CA ARG A 456 -4.77 -4.67 -17.69
C ARG A 456 -4.45 -4.57 -16.22
N ASN A 457 -5.20 -3.75 -15.50
CA ASN A 457 -5.20 -3.76 -14.05
C ASN A 457 -6.29 -4.71 -13.57
N THR A 458 -5.90 -5.73 -12.82
CA THR A 458 -6.84 -6.67 -12.20
C THR A 458 -6.86 -6.47 -10.69
N GLY A 459 -7.86 -7.02 -10.03
CA GLY A 459 -8.02 -6.92 -8.58
C GLY A 459 -9.32 -6.21 -8.23
N THR A 460 -10.37 -6.99 -8.10
CA THR A 460 -11.73 -6.49 -7.89
C THR A 460 -11.99 -6.14 -6.43
N SER A 461 -11.09 -6.46 -5.49
CA SER A 461 -11.37 -6.43 -4.05
C SER A 461 -12.57 -7.29 -3.60
N LEU A 462 -13.18 -8.06 -4.51
CA LEU A 462 -14.47 -8.71 -4.34
C LEU A 462 -14.40 -10.16 -4.81
N PHE A 463 -14.68 -11.08 -3.89
CA PHE A 463 -15.03 -12.44 -4.26
C PHE A 463 -16.47 -12.50 -4.75
N PRO A 464 -16.86 -13.56 -5.49
CA PRO A 464 -18.25 -13.78 -5.88
C PRO A 464 -19.23 -13.71 -4.71
N SER A 465 -18.77 -14.10 -3.51
CA SER A 465 -19.57 -14.08 -2.31
C SER A 465 -19.80 -12.70 -1.72
N ASP A 466 -18.97 -11.73 -2.08
CA ASP A 466 -19.07 -10.36 -1.60
C ASP A 466 -20.07 -9.57 -2.43
N ILE A 467 -20.23 -9.88 -3.73
CA ILE A 467 -21.20 -9.20 -4.59
C ILE A 467 -22.62 -9.49 -4.09
N SER A 468 -23.37 -8.42 -3.80
CA SER A 468 -24.73 -8.46 -3.26
C SER A 468 -25.72 -7.88 -4.27
N PRO A 469 -26.96 -8.38 -4.35
CA PRO A 469 -28.02 -7.75 -5.14
C PRO A 469 -28.52 -6.42 -4.55
N GLU A 470 -28.26 -6.17 -3.27
CA GLU A 470 -28.83 -5.03 -2.52
C GLU A 470 -28.03 -3.74 -2.69
N GLU A 471 -26.69 -3.85 -2.79
CA GLU A 471 -25.79 -2.68 -2.77
C GLU A 471 -24.61 -2.83 -3.73
N TYR A 472 -24.16 -1.70 -4.28
CA TYR A 472 -22.93 -1.61 -5.04
C TYR A 472 -21.73 -1.70 -4.10
N LYS A 473 -20.81 -2.61 -4.40
CA LYS A 473 -19.54 -2.72 -3.68
C LYS A 473 -18.39 -2.29 -4.56
N GLN A 474 -17.47 -1.55 -3.96
CA GLN A 474 -16.34 -0.95 -4.68
C GLN A 474 -15.31 -2.00 -5.05
N CYS A 475 -14.65 -1.81 -6.20
CA CYS A 475 -13.40 -2.48 -6.53
C CYS A 475 -12.21 -1.55 -6.30
N TRP A 476 -10.98 -2.05 -6.44
CA TRP A 476 -9.80 -1.19 -6.44
C TRP A 476 -9.83 -0.22 -7.62
N ALA A 477 -9.37 1.01 -7.41
CA ALA A 477 -9.31 2.02 -8.44
C ALA A 477 -7.99 1.97 -9.21
N SER A 478 -8.01 2.51 -10.43
CA SER A 478 -6.84 2.67 -11.28
C SER A 478 -6.57 4.14 -11.55
N TRP A 479 -5.30 4.54 -11.55
CA TRP A 479 -4.88 5.84 -12.08
C TRP A 479 -4.14 5.62 -13.37
N SER A 480 -4.48 6.38 -14.41
CA SER A 480 -3.79 6.39 -15.71
C SER A 480 -3.14 7.76 -15.87
N ILE A 481 -1.83 7.85 -15.76
CA ILE A 481 -1.06 9.10 -15.70
C ILE A 481 -0.09 9.14 -16.88
N LEU A 482 0.01 10.30 -17.54
CA LEU A 482 0.94 10.57 -18.62
C LEU A 482 2.05 11.50 -18.13
N TYR A 483 3.24 11.30 -18.67
CA TYR A 483 4.37 12.19 -18.44
C TYR A 483 5.23 12.31 -19.70
N SER A 484 5.94 13.43 -19.79
CA SER A 484 6.91 13.73 -20.84
C SER A 484 8.22 14.15 -20.16
N GLY A 485 9.31 13.47 -20.47
CA GLY A 485 10.63 13.72 -19.91
C GLY A 485 11.30 12.47 -19.35
N SER A 486 12.13 12.70 -18.35
CA SER A 486 12.88 11.68 -17.64
C SER A 486 12.06 11.03 -16.51
N GLN A 487 12.73 10.20 -15.71
CA GLN A 487 12.18 9.70 -14.46
C GLN A 487 11.74 10.81 -13.49
N ASP A 488 12.39 11.97 -13.53
CA ASP A 488 12.02 13.12 -12.70
C ASP A 488 10.60 13.60 -13.01
N GLU A 489 10.28 13.75 -14.29
CA GLU A 489 8.95 14.14 -14.75
C GLU A 489 7.90 13.06 -14.46
N ALA A 490 8.27 11.78 -14.52
CA ALA A 490 7.38 10.68 -14.14
C ALA A 490 7.01 10.71 -12.64
N GLU A 491 8.01 10.88 -11.75
CA GLU A 491 7.80 10.97 -10.31
C GLU A 491 7.00 12.24 -9.94
N LEU A 492 7.28 13.37 -10.60
CA LEU A 492 6.52 14.61 -10.41
C LEU A 492 5.05 14.45 -10.84
N ALA A 493 4.79 13.88 -12.02
CA ALA A 493 3.43 13.65 -12.51
C ALA A 493 2.63 12.72 -11.57
N LEU A 494 3.28 11.66 -11.07
CA LEU A 494 2.69 10.77 -10.06
C LEU A 494 2.33 11.53 -8.78
N LYS A 495 3.25 12.32 -8.23
CA LYS A 495 3.04 13.08 -6.99
C LYS A 495 1.99 14.18 -7.14
N GLN A 496 1.92 14.84 -8.31
CA GLN A 496 0.88 15.82 -8.63
C GLN A 496 -0.50 15.16 -8.64
N PHE A 497 -0.64 14.00 -9.30
CA PHE A 497 -1.90 13.26 -9.29
C PHE A 497 -2.26 12.77 -7.88
N ASP A 498 -1.29 12.22 -7.15
CA ASP A 498 -1.44 11.77 -5.77
C ASP A 498 -1.89 12.90 -4.84
N ARG A 499 -1.36 14.12 -5.01
CA ARG A 499 -1.75 15.32 -4.24
C ARG A 499 -3.17 15.76 -4.52
N LEU A 500 -3.66 15.62 -5.75
CA LEU A 500 -5.05 15.90 -6.11
C LEU A 500 -6.00 14.84 -5.52
N ARG A 501 -5.59 13.57 -5.56
CA ARG A 501 -6.35 12.48 -4.94
C ARG A 501 -6.39 12.59 -3.42
N TYR A 502 -5.28 12.98 -2.79
CA TYR A 502 -5.08 13.09 -1.34
C TYR A 502 -4.59 14.51 -0.96
N PRO A 503 -5.48 15.52 -1.00
CA PRO A 503 -5.12 16.90 -0.74
C PRO A 503 -4.60 17.10 0.69
N VAL A 504 -3.80 18.15 0.85
CA VAL A 504 -3.29 18.63 2.14
C VAL A 504 -4.02 19.90 2.51
N ASP A 505 -4.59 19.93 3.70
CA ASP A 505 -5.09 21.13 4.35
C ASP A 505 -4.00 21.63 5.30
N LYS A 506 -3.53 22.86 5.10
CA LYS A 506 -2.38 23.38 5.84
C LYS A 506 -2.66 23.52 7.33
N GLU A 507 -3.85 23.97 7.71
CA GLU A 507 -4.20 24.21 9.12
C GLU A 507 -4.32 22.90 9.90
N ARG A 508 -4.79 21.85 9.22
CA ARG A 508 -5.05 20.55 9.86
C ARG A 508 -3.88 19.57 9.74
N ASP A 509 -3.28 19.46 8.55
CA ASP A 509 -2.36 18.37 8.20
C ASP A 509 -0.88 18.74 8.41
N ILE A 510 -0.55 20.01 8.72
CA ILE A 510 0.82 20.43 9.08
C ILE A 510 0.97 20.42 10.61
N TYR A 511 1.70 19.44 11.13
CA TYR A 511 1.95 19.33 12.57
C TYR A 511 3.19 18.50 12.90
N LEU A 512 3.77 18.75 14.07
CA LEU A 512 4.70 17.86 14.74
C LEU A 512 3.95 17.11 15.85
N GLN A 513 4.07 15.79 15.90
CA GLN A 513 3.38 14.95 16.89
C GLN A 513 4.37 14.21 17.78
N ALA A 514 4.05 14.09 19.07
CA ALA A 514 4.75 13.22 20.01
C ALA A 514 3.81 12.11 20.55
N ASN A 515 4.38 11.04 21.11
CA ASN A 515 3.62 9.84 21.45
C ASN A 515 4.13 9.15 22.72
N THR A 516 3.20 8.76 23.62
CA THR A 516 3.55 8.18 24.94
C THR A 516 4.07 6.74 24.92
N TRP A 517 3.97 6.01 23.80
CA TRP A 517 4.32 4.59 23.74
C TRP A 517 5.80 4.33 23.47
N GLY A 518 6.40 5.09 22.56
CA GLY A 518 7.65 4.67 21.91
C GLY A 518 8.90 4.74 22.80
N SER A 519 8.82 5.33 24.00
CA SER A 519 9.88 5.26 25.02
C SER A 519 9.91 3.97 25.84
N GLY A 520 8.96 3.05 25.64
CA GLY A 520 9.00 1.70 26.22
C GLY A 520 8.40 1.54 27.61
N LYS A 521 7.68 2.55 28.13
CA LYS A 521 6.85 2.41 29.36
C LYS A 521 5.55 1.64 29.15
N ASN A 522 5.24 1.25 27.91
CA ASN A 522 3.98 0.62 27.53
C ASN A 522 2.78 1.46 28.01
N ARG A 523 1.73 0.82 28.53
CA ARG A 523 0.49 1.49 28.97
C ARG A 523 0.69 2.55 30.05
N GLU A 524 1.72 2.41 30.88
CA GLU A 524 2.01 3.35 31.96
C GLU A 524 2.37 4.75 31.44
N GLY A 525 2.86 4.86 30.20
CA GLY A 525 3.12 6.15 29.55
C GLY A 525 1.84 6.97 29.33
N SER A 526 0.67 6.33 29.29
CA SER A 526 -0.63 6.98 29.05
C SER A 526 -1.38 7.33 30.35
N LYS A 527 -0.71 7.37 31.50
CA LYS A 527 -1.30 7.90 32.74
C LYS A 527 -1.40 9.42 32.69
N GLU A 528 -2.46 10.00 33.26
CA GLU A 528 -2.71 11.45 33.28
C GLU A 528 -1.48 12.25 33.74
N ALA A 529 -0.86 11.87 34.86
CA ALA A 529 0.31 12.56 35.39
C ALA A 529 1.49 12.61 34.39
N ASN A 530 1.71 11.54 33.62
CA ASN A 530 2.75 11.50 32.60
C ASN A 530 2.38 12.34 31.38
N VAL A 531 1.13 12.27 30.95
CA VAL A 531 0.59 13.08 29.84
C VAL A 531 0.72 14.58 30.13
N LEU A 532 0.45 15.02 31.37
CA LEU A 532 0.61 16.42 31.77
C LEU A 532 2.07 16.90 31.71
N LEU A 533 3.02 16.04 32.11
CA LEU A 533 4.46 16.33 31.98
C LEU A 533 4.87 16.44 30.51
N GLU A 534 4.38 15.51 29.68
CA GLU A 534 4.66 15.51 28.26
C GLU A 534 4.15 16.77 27.56
N ILE A 535 2.91 17.19 27.81
CA ILE A 535 2.36 18.41 27.21
C ILE A 535 3.23 19.63 27.57
N GLY A 536 3.72 19.70 28.81
CA GLY A 536 4.64 20.76 29.22
C GLY A 536 5.98 20.72 28.46
N SER A 537 6.58 19.53 28.32
CA SER A 537 7.83 19.34 27.58
C SER A 537 7.69 19.61 26.08
N GLN A 538 6.55 19.27 25.50
CA GLN A 538 6.25 19.48 24.08
C GLN A 538 6.01 20.95 23.77
N ALA A 539 5.35 21.68 24.67
CA ALA A 539 5.20 23.12 24.58
C ALA A 539 6.56 23.84 24.59
N ASP A 540 7.48 23.43 25.47
CA ASP A 540 8.86 23.95 25.52
C ASP A 540 9.63 23.68 24.22
N LEU A 541 9.49 22.48 23.64
CA LEU A 541 10.15 22.12 22.38
C LEU A 541 9.49 22.73 21.12
N GLY A 542 8.24 23.20 21.21
CA GLY A 542 7.46 23.68 20.06
C GLY A 542 6.74 22.59 19.26
N ILE A 543 6.50 21.42 19.86
CA ILE A 543 5.74 20.30 19.28
C ILE A 543 4.23 20.59 19.36
N ASP A 544 3.48 20.26 18.31
CA ASP A 544 2.09 20.72 18.15
C ASP A 544 1.05 19.77 18.76
N ILE A 545 1.32 18.47 18.84
CA ILE A 545 0.33 17.45 19.25
C ILE A 545 0.92 16.40 20.21
N GLN A 546 0.24 16.17 21.33
CA GLN A 546 0.41 14.99 22.19
C GLN A 546 -0.55 13.88 21.76
N GLN A 547 -0.05 12.74 21.25
CA GLN A 547 -0.88 11.54 21.08
C GLN A 547 -0.82 10.63 22.33
N ILE A 548 -1.94 10.45 23.02
CA ILE A 548 -2.06 9.53 24.16
C ILE A 548 -2.27 8.11 23.62
N ASP A 549 -1.29 7.23 23.82
CA ASP A 549 -1.28 5.87 23.26
C ASP A 549 -1.99 4.83 24.16
N ASP A 550 -1.92 3.52 23.86
CA ASP A 550 -2.62 2.44 24.58
C ASP A 550 -2.52 2.57 26.12
N GLY A 551 -3.63 2.42 26.83
CA GLY A 551 -3.67 2.35 28.30
C GLY A 551 -4.72 3.25 28.95
N TRP A 552 -5.12 4.34 28.28
CA TRP A 552 -6.12 5.30 28.78
C TRP A 552 -7.52 4.68 28.96
N GLN A 553 -7.80 3.58 28.26
CA GLN A 553 -9.12 2.98 28.11
C GLN A 553 -9.33 1.71 28.93
N THR A 554 -10.60 1.45 29.26
CA THR A 554 -11.11 0.13 29.66
C THR A 554 -11.31 -0.77 28.44
N LYS A 555 -11.59 -2.07 28.65
CA LYS A 555 -11.91 -3.02 27.57
C LYS A 555 -13.10 -2.61 26.67
N ASN A 556 -13.96 -1.71 27.16
CA ASN A 556 -15.15 -1.23 26.45
C ASN A 556 -14.95 0.17 25.84
N TRP A 557 -13.70 0.63 25.67
CA TRP A 557 -13.38 1.96 25.12
C TRP A 557 -13.96 3.12 25.92
N LYS A 558 -14.16 2.93 27.23
CA LYS A 558 -14.44 4.02 28.17
C LYS A 558 -13.15 4.48 28.82
N LEU A 559 -13.06 5.77 29.14
CA LEU A 559 -11.95 6.33 29.91
C LEU A 559 -11.81 5.63 31.28
N ARG A 560 -10.57 5.40 31.69
CA ARG A 560 -10.23 4.86 33.01
C ARG A 560 -10.27 5.93 34.09
N GLU A 561 -11.25 5.87 34.96
CA GLU A 561 -11.38 6.80 36.09
C GLU A 561 -10.26 6.65 37.14
N ASP A 562 -9.62 5.47 37.23
CA ASP A 562 -8.49 5.27 38.14
C ASP A 562 -7.20 5.98 37.67
N TRP A 563 -7.10 6.29 36.36
CA TRP A 563 -5.98 7.03 35.78
C TRP A 563 -6.35 8.47 35.45
N TYR A 564 -7.64 8.75 35.26
CA TYR A 564 -8.22 10.04 34.90
C TYR A 564 -9.45 10.31 35.79
N PRO A 565 -9.26 10.60 37.09
CA PRO A 565 -10.35 10.72 38.06
C PRO A 565 -11.33 11.88 37.75
N GLU A 566 -10.85 12.92 37.07
CA GLU A 566 -11.65 14.07 36.63
C GLU A 566 -12.03 13.97 35.14
N GLY A 567 -11.94 12.77 34.56
CA GLY A 567 -12.06 12.56 33.12
C GLY A 567 -10.94 13.27 32.34
N TRP A 568 -11.24 13.76 31.13
CA TRP A 568 -10.26 14.49 30.31
C TRP A 568 -9.96 15.92 30.77
N LYS A 569 -10.66 16.41 31.80
CA LYS A 569 -10.66 17.82 32.21
C LYS A 569 -9.28 18.42 32.41
N ASN A 570 -8.36 17.74 33.10
CA ASN A 570 -7.04 18.31 33.38
C ASN A 570 -6.16 18.33 32.13
N VAL A 571 -6.23 17.29 31.30
CA VAL A 571 -5.50 17.22 30.02
C VAL A 571 -6.00 18.29 29.06
N VAL A 572 -7.32 18.50 28.98
CA VAL A 572 -7.94 19.57 28.16
C VAL A 572 -7.52 20.95 28.68
N ALA A 573 -7.55 21.17 29.99
CA ALA A 573 -7.09 22.42 30.59
C ALA A 573 -5.63 22.70 30.26
N LYS A 574 -4.76 21.67 30.34
CA LYS A 574 -3.34 21.81 30.00
C LYS A 574 -3.12 22.06 28.51
N SER A 575 -3.89 21.40 27.65
CA SER A 575 -3.88 21.64 26.20
C SER A 575 -4.25 23.09 25.86
N HIS A 576 -5.27 23.66 26.50
CA HIS A 576 -5.63 25.07 26.32
C HIS A 576 -4.58 26.04 26.86
N GLU A 577 -3.95 25.72 28.00
CA GLU A 577 -2.89 26.53 28.61
C GLU A 577 -1.65 26.63 27.69
N THR A 578 -1.25 25.52 27.08
CA THR A 578 0.00 25.45 26.31
C THR A 578 -0.17 25.59 24.80
N GLY A 579 -1.38 25.40 24.27
CA GLY A 579 -1.66 25.33 22.83
C GLY A 579 -1.29 24.00 22.17
N VAL A 580 -0.77 23.02 22.92
CA VAL A 580 -0.49 21.66 22.41
C VAL A 580 -1.81 20.91 22.25
N ARG A 581 -2.13 20.49 21.02
CA ARG A 581 -3.35 19.75 20.71
C ARG A 581 -3.25 18.30 21.15
N LEU A 582 -4.38 17.62 21.20
CA LEU A 582 -4.47 16.24 21.66
C LEU A 582 -4.73 15.28 20.49
N GLY A 583 -4.07 14.13 20.55
CA GLY A 583 -4.35 12.95 19.73
C GLY A 583 -4.60 11.72 20.60
N LEU A 584 -5.24 10.70 20.02
CA LEU A 584 -5.64 9.49 20.74
C LEU A 584 -5.31 8.23 19.97
N TRP A 585 -4.83 7.18 20.64
CA TRP A 585 -4.73 5.85 20.06
C TRP A 585 -5.98 5.03 20.33
N ALA A 586 -6.41 4.21 19.36
CA ALA A 586 -7.39 3.17 19.59
C ALA A 586 -7.15 1.95 18.67
N ALA A 587 -7.65 0.78 19.05
CA ALA A 587 -7.64 -0.38 18.15
C ALA A 587 -8.80 -0.24 17.14
N ALA A 588 -8.44 -0.29 15.86
CA ALA A 588 -9.28 0.06 14.72
C ALA A 588 -10.59 -0.74 14.66
N MET A 589 -10.53 -2.06 14.90
CA MET A 589 -11.72 -2.91 14.80
C MET A 589 -12.66 -2.77 16.01
N PRO A 590 -12.18 -2.92 17.27
CA PRO A 590 -13.09 -2.97 18.42
C PRO A 590 -13.63 -1.61 18.86
N VAL A 591 -12.94 -0.49 18.58
CA VAL A 591 -13.43 0.84 18.96
C VAL A 591 -14.71 1.18 18.17
N THR A 592 -15.76 1.61 18.87
CA THR A 592 -17.05 1.93 18.22
C THR A 592 -17.07 3.36 17.70
N TYR A 593 -17.98 3.64 16.78
CA TYR A 593 -18.23 5.00 16.29
C TYR A 593 -18.61 5.95 17.44
N GLU A 594 -19.45 5.48 18.34
CA GLU A 594 -19.94 6.24 19.50
C GLU A 594 -18.83 6.54 20.49
N ALA A 595 -17.88 5.61 20.69
CA ALA A 595 -16.71 5.86 21.51
C ALA A 595 -15.83 6.96 20.90
N LEU A 596 -15.51 6.87 19.60
CA LEU A 596 -14.74 7.91 18.90
C LEU A 596 -15.40 9.29 19.04
N LYS A 597 -16.71 9.38 18.83
CA LYS A 597 -17.48 10.61 19.01
C LYS A 597 -17.41 11.14 20.44
N TRP A 598 -17.65 10.29 21.43
CA TRP A 598 -17.63 10.70 22.82
C TRP A 598 -16.28 11.28 23.21
N HIS A 599 -15.18 10.63 22.82
CA HIS A 599 -13.83 11.13 23.09
C HIS A 599 -13.55 12.47 22.39
N TYR A 600 -13.98 12.62 21.14
CA TYR A 600 -13.92 13.90 20.44
C TYR A 600 -14.73 14.99 21.16
N ASP A 601 -15.98 14.73 21.52
CA ASP A 601 -16.87 15.70 22.16
C ASP A 601 -16.35 16.13 23.54
N GLN A 602 -15.67 15.24 24.27
CA GLN A 602 -15.14 15.52 25.60
C GLN A 602 -13.79 16.26 25.59
N ALA A 603 -12.93 16.03 24.59
CA ALA A 603 -11.54 16.48 24.65
C ALA A 603 -11.01 17.14 23.37
N GLY A 604 -11.77 17.15 22.28
CA GLY A 604 -11.39 17.80 21.03
C GLY A 604 -10.18 17.17 20.34
N PHE A 605 -9.93 15.87 20.52
CA PHE A 605 -8.81 15.17 19.87
C PHE A 605 -8.81 15.39 18.35
N THR A 606 -7.68 15.80 17.78
CA THR A 606 -7.54 16.14 16.35
C THR A 606 -6.86 15.05 15.52
N THR A 607 -6.11 14.14 16.14
CA THR A 607 -5.50 12.98 15.48
C THR A 607 -5.85 11.68 16.18
N TYR A 608 -6.08 10.62 15.42
CA TYR A 608 -6.35 9.28 15.94
C TYR A 608 -5.43 8.26 15.29
N LYS A 609 -4.58 7.56 16.06
CA LYS A 609 -3.84 6.39 15.54
C LYS A 609 -4.72 5.16 15.70
N LEU A 610 -5.09 4.55 14.58
CA LEU A 610 -5.92 3.34 14.57
C LEU A 610 -5.08 2.12 14.24
N ASP A 611 -4.91 1.26 15.24
CA ASP A 611 -4.00 0.11 15.23
C ASP A 611 -4.76 -1.21 15.10
N PHE A 612 -4.06 -2.32 14.86
CA PHE A 612 -4.63 -3.67 14.76
C PHE A 612 -5.78 -3.77 13.75
N ALA A 613 -5.71 -3.01 12.65
CA ALA A 613 -6.64 -3.16 11.54
C ALA A 613 -6.52 -4.57 10.96
N ASN A 614 -7.66 -5.24 10.80
CA ASN A 614 -7.74 -6.56 10.17
C ASN A 614 -8.50 -6.43 8.85
N LEU A 615 -7.74 -6.19 7.77
CA LEU A 615 -8.28 -5.90 6.44
C LEU A 615 -8.14 -7.10 5.49
N GLY A 616 -8.25 -8.32 6.01
CA GLY A 616 -8.15 -9.56 5.22
C GLY A 616 -9.40 -9.89 4.39
N ASN A 617 -10.47 -9.09 4.44
CA ASN A 617 -11.67 -9.29 3.61
C ASN A 617 -12.39 -7.96 3.33
N HIS A 618 -13.22 -7.94 2.29
CA HIS A 618 -13.96 -6.75 1.84
C HIS A 618 -14.90 -6.20 2.92
N LYS A 619 -15.61 -7.07 3.65
CA LYS A 619 -16.56 -6.67 4.70
C LYS A 619 -15.88 -5.84 5.79
N ASN A 620 -14.72 -6.30 6.28
CA ASN A 620 -13.97 -5.58 7.31
C ASN A 620 -13.45 -4.23 6.79
N MET A 621 -12.94 -4.21 5.56
CA MET A 621 -12.51 -2.97 4.92
C MET A 621 -13.65 -1.95 4.83
N GLN A 622 -14.80 -2.33 4.28
CA GLN A 622 -15.97 -1.47 4.12
C GLN A 622 -16.52 -0.99 5.47
N ALA A 623 -16.57 -1.87 6.47
CA ALA A 623 -17.03 -1.52 7.81
C ALA A 623 -16.10 -0.49 8.47
N LEU A 624 -14.78 -0.67 8.37
CA LEU A 624 -13.82 0.25 8.96
C LEU A 624 -13.81 1.59 8.23
N THR A 625 -13.71 1.62 6.90
CA THR A 625 -13.71 2.88 6.15
C THR A 625 -15.03 3.62 6.28
N GLY A 626 -16.18 2.92 6.28
CA GLY A 626 -17.48 3.53 6.51
C GLY A 626 -17.59 4.18 7.90
N LYS A 627 -17.11 3.50 8.95
CA LYS A 627 -17.03 4.05 10.31
C LYS A 627 -16.17 5.31 10.37
N ILE A 628 -14.98 5.27 9.77
CA ILE A 628 -14.03 6.38 9.83
C ILE A 628 -14.46 7.56 8.96
N ARG A 629 -15.01 7.31 7.77
CA ARG A 629 -15.62 8.37 6.95
C ARG A 629 -16.75 9.08 7.71
N SER A 630 -17.63 8.32 8.36
CA SER A 630 -18.72 8.88 9.17
C SER A 630 -18.21 9.69 10.35
N PHE A 631 -17.12 9.27 10.98
CA PHE A 631 -16.49 9.98 12.09
C PHE A 631 -15.84 11.29 11.63
N ILE A 632 -15.06 11.26 10.55
CA ILE A 632 -14.42 12.48 10.03
C ILE A 632 -15.46 13.51 9.60
N LYS A 633 -16.55 13.08 8.94
CA LYS A 633 -17.70 13.96 8.62
C LYS A 633 -18.36 14.54 9.86
N TYR A 634 -18.56 13.74 10.91
CA TYR A 634 -19.11 14.22 12.18
C TYR A 634 -18.28 15.35 12.79
N THR A 635 -16.95 15.26 12.67
CA THR A 635 -16.01 16.28 13.17
C THR A 635 -15.78 17.45 12.21
N ASP A 636 -16.56 17.55 11.13
CA ASP A 636 -16.40 18.56 10.08
C ASP A 636 -14.98 18.58 9.50
N HIS A 637 -14.46 17.38 9.20
CA HIS A 637 -13.13 17.17 8.62
C HIS A 637 -11.95 17.70 9.44
N LYS A 638 -12.16 18.05 10.73
CA LYS A 638 -11.10 18.50 11.65
C LYS A 638 -10.19 17.38 12.13
N VAL A 639 -10.69 16.14 12.12
CA VAL A 639 -9.95 14.96 12.57
C VAL A 639 -9.21 14.27 11.43
N ARG A 640 -8.00 13.78 11.74
CA ARG A 640 -7.26 12.82 10.91
C ARG A 640 -7.01 11.50 11.61
N VAL A 641 -7.01 10.43 10.82
CA VAL A 641 -6.71 9.06 11.25
C VAL A 641 -5.39 8.59 10.65
N ASN A 642 -4.51 8.11 11.51
CA ASN A 642 -3.20 7.60 11.14
C ASN A 642 -3.24 6.06 11.06
N TRP A 643 -2.83 5.53 9.91
CA TRP A 643 -2.93 4.12 9.55
C TRP A 643 -1.64 3.34 9.82
N ASP A 644 -1.74 2.25 10.55
CA ASP A 644 -0.57 1.43 10.84
C ASP A 644 -0.17 0.52 9.65
N LEU A 645 1.14 0.46 9.35
CA LEU A 645 1.74 -0.37 8.30
C LEU A 645 2.77 -1.39 8.83
N THR A 646 3.00 -1.39 10.14
CA THR A 646 4.19 -2.00 10.73
C THR A 646 4.29 -3.53 10.71
N GLU A 647 3.20 -4.24 10.41
CA GLU A 647 3.11 -5.71 10.44
C GLU A 647 2.82 -6.28 9.03
N ASN A 648 3.13 -7.57 8.83
CA ASN A 648 2.92 -8.26 7.55
C ASN A 648 1.45 -8.48 7.17
N ALA A 649 0.52 -8.51 8.13
CA ALA A 649 -0.91 -8.73 7.86
C ALA A 649 -1.50 -7.68 6.90
N PRO A 650 -2.53 -8.02 6.10
CA PRO A 650 -3.23 -7.05 5.24
C PRO A 650 -3.75 -5.84 6.05
N ARG A 651 -3.21 -4.67 5.72
CA ARG A 651 -3.56 -3.36 6.31
C ARG A 651 -3.84 -2.37 5.17
N PHE A 652 -3.40 -1.11 5.25
CA PHE A 652 -3.80 -0.08 4.28
C PHE A 652 -2.85 0.06 3.08
N GLY A 653 -1.63 -0.48 3.16
CA GLY A 653 -0.59 -0.32 2.14
C GLY A 653 -0.13 1.13 2.00
N TYR A 654 0.44 1.48 0.84
CA TYR A 654 1.03 2.80 0.60
C TYR A 654 0.16 3.71 -0.28
N PHE A 655 -0.78 3.15 -1.05
CA PHE A 655 -1.50 3.88 -2.09
C PHE A 655 -2.99 4.10 -1.81
N TRP A 656 -3.52 3.61 -0.69
CA TRP A 656 -4.95 3.65 -0.38
C TRP A 656 -5.26 4.31 0.99
N ALA A 657 -6.49 4.80 1.15
CA ALA A 657 -7.07 5.33 2.40
C ALA A 657 -6.41 6.61 2.98
N ARG A 658 -5.54 7.31 2.24
CA ARG A 658 -4.85 8.53 2.70
C ARG A 658 -5.73 9.79 2.72
N GLU A 659 -6.98 9.71 2.26
CA GLU A 659 -7.99 10.77 2.44
C GLU A 659 -8.39 10.97 3.90
N TYR A 660 -8.16 9.95 4.74
CA TYR A 660 -8.51 9.99 6.15
C TYR A 660 -7.38 10.52 7.05
N GLY A 661 -6.12 10.48 6.60
CA GLY A 661 -4.95 10.96 7.34
C GLY A 661 -3.64 10.33 6.87
N CYS A 662 -2.65 10.24 7.76
CA CYS A 662 -1.30 9.79 7.40
C CYS A 662 -1.13 8.27 7.54
N ILE A 663 -0.06 7.73 6.97
CA ILE A 663 0.41 6.38 7.26
C ILE A 663 1.45 6.46 8.36
N TYR A 664 1.23 5.72 9.44
CA TYR A 664 2.23 5.43 10.45
C TYR A 664 3.23 4.42 9.87
N LEU A 665 4.43 4.90 9.50
CA LEU A 665 5.37 4.13 8.68
C LEU A 665 6.02 2.99 9.47
N GLU A 666 6.54 3.28 10.66
CA GLU A 666 7.42 2.35 11.38
C GLU A 666 7.43 2.57 12.90
N ASN A 667 7.50 1.48 13.66
CA ASN A 667 7.79 1.51 15.08
C ASN A 667 9.31 1.52 15.28
N ARG A 668 9.85 2.61 15.84
CA ARG A 668 11.28 2.73 16.18
C ARG A 668 11.47 3.15 17.64
N LYS A 669 11.86 2.19 18.48
CA LYS A 669 12.00 2.31 19.94
C LYS A 669 13.47 2.50 20.33
N PRO A 670 13.76 2.92 21.58
CA PRO A 670 15.14 3.11 21.99
C PRO A 670 15.85 1.78 22.32
N ASP A 671 15.17 0.82 22.94
CA ASP A 671 15.86 -0.36 23.51
C ASP A 671 15.45 -1.73 22.94
N LYS A 672 14.14 -2.03 22.92
CA LYS A 672 13.66 -3.38 22.61
C LYS A 672 12.25 -3.40 22.02
N PRO A 673 11.88 -4.48 21.30
CA PRO A 673 12.75 -5.58 20.84
C PRO A 673 13.79 -5.14 19.78
N SER A 674 14.84 -5.93 19.57
CA SER A 674 15.99 -5.55 18.74
C SER A 674 15.63 -5.19 17.30
N ASN A 675 14.61 -5.83 16.73
CA ASN A 675 14.14 -5.55 15.38
C ASN A 675 13.51 -4.16 15.22
N VAL A 676 13.11 -3.50 16.31
CA VAL A 676 12.51 -2.16 16.24
C VAL A 676 13.39 -1.08 16.88
N VAL A 677 14.64 -1.37 17.21
CA VAL A 677 15.55 -0.35 17.74
C VAL A 677 15.84 0.70 16.68
N TYR A 678 15.73 1.98 17.05
CA TYR A 678 15.99 3.09 16.15
C TYR A 678 17.45 3.10 15.69
N ILE A 679 17.67 3.05 14.37
CA ILE A 679 18.98 3.12 13.72
C ILE A 679 18.89 4.26 12.69
N PRO A 680 19.62 5.37 12.86
CA PRO A 680 19.40 6.61 12.09
C PRO A 680 19.41 6.40 10.57
N TYR A 681 20.43 5.73 10.02
CA TYR A 681 20.53 5.57 8.57
C TYR A 681 19.42 4.67 7.99
N LEU A 682 18.90 3.70 8.74
CA LEU A 682 17.81 2.84 8.27
C LEU A 682 16.48 3.59 8.23
N VAL A 683 16.21 4.44 9.23
CA VAL A 683 15.06 5.36 9.20
C VAL A 683 15.20 6.34 8.05
N LEU A 684 16.39 6.92 7.85
CA LEU A 684 16.68 7.81 6.74
C LEU A 684 16.47 7.11 5.37
N ARG A 685 16.93 5.86 5.23
CA ARG A 685 16.72 5.01 4.04
C ARG A 685 15.24 4.77 3.76
N ASP A 686 14.47 4.39 4.78
CA ASP A 686 13.05 4.10 4.62
C ASP A 686 12.27 5.36 4.19
N ILE A 687 12.62 6.54 4.73
CA ILE A 687 12.07 7.82 4.28
C ILE A 687 12.50 8.14 2.84
N TRP A 688 13.76 7.91 2.50
CA TRP A 688 14.30 8.08 1.13
C TRP A 688 13.55 7.21 0.12
N HIS A 689 13.27 5.95 0.45
CA HIS A 689 12.47 5.03 -0.36
C HIS A 689 11.03 5.52 -0.57
N VAL A 690 10.33 5.92 0.50
CA VAL A 690 8.93 6.37 0.44
C VAL A 690 8.82 7.69 -0.32
N ALA A 691 9.77 8.60 -0.14
CA ALA A 691 9.81 9.88 -0.81
C ALA A 691 10.01 9.78 -2.34
N LYS A 692 10.36 8.61 -2.90
CA LYS A 692 10.52 8.46 -4.36
C LYS A 692 9.17 8.49 -5.11
N TYR A 693 8.20 7.67 -4.71
CA TYR A 693 6.95 7.47 -5.45
C TYR A 693 5.67 7.90 -4.72
N THR A 694 5.79 8.56 -3.57
CA THR A 694 4.63 9.04 -2.80
C THR A 694 4.83 10.48 -2.31
N ASN A 695 3.77 11.16 -1.88
CA ASN A 695 3.90 12.41 -1.13
C ASN A 695 4.25 12.10 0.33
N ILE A 696 5.52 12.29 0.72
CA ILE A 696 6.06 11.92 2.05
C ILE A 696 5.36 12.63 3.22
N ASN A 697 4.74 13.79 2.98
CA ASN A 697 3.93 14.49 3.98
C ASN A 697 2.55 13.86 4.27
N LYS A 698 2.31 12.65 3.76
CA LYS A 698 1.23 11.75 4.18
C LYS A 698 1.76 10.55 4.97
N PHE A 699 3.01 10.59 5.43
CA PHE A 699 3.67 9.53 6.19
C PHE A 699 4.27 10.09 7.47
N GLN A 700 3.98 9.44 8.60
CA GLN A 700 4.60 9.78 9.87
C GLN A 700 6.01 9.20 9.94
N THR A 701 6.98 10.06 10.23
CA THR A 701 8.42 9.75 10.18
C THR A 701 9.00 9.83 11.58
N SER A 702 9.57 8.71 12.04
CA SER A 702 9.93 8.48 13.45
C SER A 702 11.20 9.22 13.87
N ILE A 703 11.14 9.83 15.06
CA ILE A 703 12.24 10.50 15.75
C ILE A 703 12.41 9.85 17.14
N GLN A 704 13.65 9.60 17.55
CA GLN A 704 13.99 9.04 18.87
C GLN A 704 14.98 9.87 19.69
N ASN A 705 14.94 9.65 21.00
CA ASN A 705 15.99 10.11 21.91
C ASN A 705 17.21 9.20 21.79
N ILE A 706 18.25 9.74 21.16
CA ILE A 706 19.51 9.04 20.92
C ILE A 706 20.27 8.70 22.21
N ASP A 707 20.06 9.41 23.32
CA ASP A 707 20.73 9.13 24.60
C ASP A 707 20.23 7.84 25.25
N ARG A 708 19.07 7.37 24.82
CA ARG A 708 18.38 6.23 25.42
C ARG A 708 18.50 4.96 24.60
N VAL A 709 19.12 5.04 23.41
CA VAL A 709 19.16 3.88 22.52
C VAL A 709 20.04 2.77 23.09
N ASN A 710 19.72 1.53 22.73
CA ASN A 710 20.57 0.39 23.02
C ASN A 710 21.84 0.47 22.17
N GLN A 711 22.94 0.91 22.79
CA GLN A 711 24.24 1.13 22.15
C GLN A 711 24.88 -0.15 21.59
N LYS A 712 24.38 -1.35 21.95
CA LYS A 712 24.85 -2.61 21.36
C LYS A 712 24.25 -2.88 19.97
N ILE A 713 23.16 -2.20 19.63
CA ILE A 713 22.38 -2.42 18.41
C ILE A 713 22.41 -1.19 17.51
N SER A 714 22.39 0.00 18.10
CA SER A 714 22.29 1.27 17.39
C SER A 714 23.47 2.18 17.67
N ASP A 715 23.92 2.87 16.62
CA ASP A 715 24.93 3.93 16.63
C ASP A 715 24.32 5.33 16.80
N ALA A 716 23.02 5.45 17.11
CA ALA A 716 22.38 6.75 17.25
C ALA A 716 23.04 7.62 18.33
N TYR A 717 23.60 7.03 19.39
CA TYR A 717 24.35 7.72 20.44
C TYR A 717 25.65 8.40 19.94
N MET A 718 26.11 8.09 18.73
CA MET A 718 27.25 8.72 18.07
C MET A 718 26.84 9.91 17.18
N HIS A 719 25.54 10.18 17.07
CA HIS A 719 24.98 11.32 16.36
C HIS A 719 24.64 12.44 17.35
N ASN A 720 24.22 13.60 16.84
CA ASN A 720 23.61 14.65 17.67
C ASN A 720 22.07 14.63 17.54
N HIS A 721 21.36 15.23 18.50
CA HIS A 721 19.90 15.26 18.48
C HIS A 721 19.32 15.97 17.24
N PRO A 722 19.87 17.12 16.77
CA PRO A 722 19.40 17.76 15.55
C PRO A 722 19.42 16.85 14.33
N TYR A 723 20.42 15.98 14.17
CA TYR A 723 20.50 15.02 13.06
C TYR A 723 19.32 14.05 13.08
N ALA A 724 19.02 13.44 14.23
CA ALA A 724 17.89 12.52 14.37
C ALA A 724 16.53 13.21 14.17
N VAL A 725 16.41 14.47 14.60
CA VAL A 725 15.21 15.30 14.36
C VAL A 725 15.08 15.63 12.87
N ALA A 726 16.16 16.07 12.22
CA ALA A 726 16.17 16.43 10.80
C ALA A 726 15.70 15.27 9.90
N ILE A 727 16.11 14.03 10.18
CA ILE A 727 15.60 12.83 9.48
C ILE A 727 14.06 12.80 9.50
N GLY A 728 13.46 13.03 10.67
CA GLY A 728 12.01 13.01 10.83
C GLY A 728 11.29 14.23 10.25
N LEU A 729 11.95 15.37 10.10
CA LEU A 729 11.35 16.60 9.56
C LEU A 729 10.97 16.52 8.07
N VAL A 730 11.43 15.49 7.37
CA VAL A 730 11.19 15.28 5.94
C VAL A 730 9.73 14.97 5.62
N GLY A 731 9.07 14.18 6.48
CA GLY A 731 7.66 13.78 6.36
C GLY A 731 6.73 14.54 7.30
N THR A 732 5.79 13.82 7.91
CA THR A 732 5.01 14.30 9.06
C THR A 732 5.72 13.89 10.35
N PRO A 733 6.37 14.82 11.07
CA PRO A 733 7.32 14.43 12.12
C PRO A 733 6.62 13.77 13.31
N LEU A 734 7.13 12.60 13.71
CA LEU A 734 6.65 11.85 14.86
C LEU A 734 7.79 11.63 15.86
N PHE A 735 7.79 12.39 16.94
CA PHE A 735 8.55 12.08 18.15
C PHE A 735 7.90 10.86 18.81
N PHE A 736 8.33 9.67 18.39
CA PHE A 736 7.77 8.41 18.88
C PHE A 736 8.33 8.09 20.28
N GLN A 737 8.21 9.00 21.22
CA GLN A 737 8.84 8.99 22.53
C GLN A 737 8.14 9.96 23.48
N GLU A 738 8.42 9.75 24.76
CA GLU A 738 8.20 10.70 25.83
C GLU A 738 9.33 11.74 25.84
N THR A 739 8.99 12.96 25.45
CA THR A 739 9.92 14.08 25.27
C THR A 739 10.46 14.66 26.58
N HIS A 740 9.77 14.46 27.73
CA HIS A 740 10.28 14.88 29.03
C HIS A 740 11.54 14.11 29.46
N LEU A 741 11.86 13.02 28.75
CA LEU A 741 13.07 12.22 28.98
C LEU A 741 14.32 12.80 28.29
N TYR A 742 14.18 13.86 27.48
CA TYR A 742 15.33 14.62 26.99
C TYR A 742 16.01 15.39 28.14
N SER A 743 17.34 15.40 28.13
CA SER A 743 18.11 16.30 28.99
C SER A 743 17.90 17.76 28.56
N SER A 744 18.25 18.71 29.43
CA SER A 744 18.17 20.13 29.10
C SER A 744 19.04 20.46 27.87
N GLU A 745 20.24 19.89 27.79
CA GLU A 745 21.18 20.07 26.68
C GLU A 745 20.61 19.53 25.37
N ALA A 746 19.95 18.36 25.39
CA ALA A 746 19.27 17.81 24.23
C ALA A 746 18.16 18.75 23.74
N LYS A 747 17.34 19.29 24.66
CA LYS A 747 16.29 20.26 24.31
C LYS A 747 16.88 21.56 23.76
N ASP A 748 17.98 22.04 24.33
CA ASP A 748 18.70 23.23 23.84
C ASP A 748 19.18 23.07 22.40
N GLN A 749 19.63 21.87 22.02
CA GLN A 749 20.02 21.57 20.63
C GLN A 749 18.82 21.46 19.68
N ILE A 750 17.71 20.87 20.14
CA ILE A 750 16.53 20.59 19.30
C ILE A 750 15.70 21.85 19.01
N ARG A 751 15.50 22.71 20.02
CA ARG A 751 14.62 23.89 19.94
C ARG A 751 14.87 24.78 18.71
N PRO A 752 16.11 25.18 18.40
CA PRO A 752 16.40 26.04 17.25
C PRO A 752 15.95 25.41 15.93
N LEU A 753 16.24 24.12 15.72
CA LEU A 753 15.86 23.42 14.50
C LEU A 753 14.34 23.33 14.32
N ILE A 754 13.60 23.03 15.40
CA ILE A 754 12.12 23.02 15.34
C ILE A 754 11.58 24.42 15.01
N ALA A 755 12.13 25.47 15.64
CA ALA A 755 11.71 26.85 15.38
C ALA A 755 11.92 27.22 13.91
N THR A 756 13.13 27.01 13.38
CA THR A 756 13.46 27.24 11.96
C THR A 756 12.54 26.43 11.03
N TYR A 757 12.33 25.14 11.31
CA TYR A 757 11.41 24.34 10.50
C TYR A 757 9.98 24.91 10.49
N LYS A 758 9.47 25.36 11.64
CA LYS A 758 8.11 25.93 11.73
C LYS A 758 7.94 27.22 10.94
N GLU A 759 9.00 28.01 10.76
CA GLU A 759 8.98 29.22 9.92
C GLU A 759 8.81 28.88 8.42
N HIS A 760 9.34 27.73 7.98
CA HIS A 760 9.39 27.36 6.56
C HIS A 760 8.41 26.24 6.14
N ARG A 761 7.87 25.47 7.09
CA ARG A 761 7.11 24.24 6.81
C ARG A 761 5.91 24.42 5.90
N GLU A 762 5.22 25.57 5.94
CA GLU A 762 4.06 25.78 5.07
C GLU A 762 4.43 25.80 3.58
N GLU A 763 5.55 26.43 3.23
CA GLU A 763 6.05 26.43 1.86
C GLU A 763 6.65 25.08 1.47
N MET A 764 7.29 24.39 2.42
CA MET A 764 7.76 23.01 2.21
C MET A 764 6.58 22.06 1.91
N TYR A 765 5.44 22.19 2.61
CA TYR A 765 4.26 21.35 2.38
C TYR A 765 3.56 21.64 1.05
N ASP A 766 3.76 22.84 0.46
CA ASP A 766 3.35 23.17 -0.91
C ASP A 766 4.25 22.52 -1.98
N SER A 767 5.39 21.99 -1.59
CA SER A 767 6.39 21.45 -2.50
C SER A 767 6.29 19.92 -2.60
N TYR A 768 6.86 19.37 -3.67
CA TYR A 768 7.05 17.94 -3.85
C TYR A 768 8.44 17.55 -3.37
N VAL A 769 8.51 16.52 -2.53
CA VAL A 769 9.78 16.05 -1.96
C VAL A 769 10.34 14.94 -2.82
N PHE A 770 11.63 15.03 -3.13
CA PHE A 770 12.35 14.07 -3.92
C PHE A 770 13.64 13.64 -3.22
N PRO A 771 13.98 12.34 -3.20
CA PRO A 771 15.29 11.90 -2.75
C PRO A 771 16.38 12.41 -3.71
N ILE A 772 17.53 12.79 -3.15
CA ILE A 772 18.77 13.18 -3.85
C ILE A 772 19.98 12.50 -3.20
N GLY A 773 21.11 12.46 -3.90
CA GLY A 773 22.30 11.73 -3.46
C GLY A 773 22.12 10.21 -3.56
N ASN A 774 22.93 9.46 -2.81
CA ASN A 774 22.88 8.01 -2.80
C ASN A 774 21.84 7.49 -1.80
N GLU A 775 21.39 6.25 -1.98
CA GLU A 775 20.60 5.55 -0.98
C GLU A 775 21.38 5.50 0.34
N PRO A 776 20.77 5.84 1.50
CA PRO A 776 21.44 5.81 2.79
C PRO A 776 21.98 4.41 3.15
N ASP A 777 23.26 4.33 3.48
CA ASP A 777 23.99 3.09 3.81
C ASP A 777 24.89 3.24 5.05
N ASN A 778 24.69 4.31 5.81
CA ASN A 778 25.50 4.79 6.92
C ASN A 778 26.87 5.35 6.54
N ALA A 779 27.18 5.47 5.24
CA ALA A 779 28.43 6.01 4.72
C ALA A 779 28.22 6.93 3.52
N SER A 780 26.98 7.26 3.16
CA SER A 780 26.64 8.03 1.96
C SER A 780 26.49 9.52 2.22
N TRP A 781 26.51 10.26 1.11
CA TRP A 781 25.88 11.56 1.02
C TRP A 781 24.50 11.38 0.42
N THR A 782 23.49 11.82 1.16
CA THR A 782 22.08 11.58 0.83
C THR A 782 21.26 12.81 1.19
N GLY A 783 20.00 12.88 0.77
CA GLY A 783 19.16 14.00 1.15
C GLY A 783 17.83 14.06 0.41
N PHE A 784 17.19 15.21 0.56
CA PHE A 784 15.89 15.51 0.01
C PHE A 784 15.86 16.91 -0.60
N GLN A 785 15.13 17.03 -1.70
CA GLN A 785 14.82 18.30 -2.35
C GLN A 785 13.32 18.53 -2.32
N TRP A 786 12.91 19.67 -1.75
CA TRP A 786 11.56 20.21 -1.90
C TRP A 786 11.54 21.09 -3.14
N TYR A 787 10.84 20.64 -4.17
CA TYR A 787 10.68 21.33 -5.43
C TYR A 787 9.22 21.66 -5.69
N ASN A 788 8.95 22.92 -6.04
CA ASN A 788 7.64 23.37 -6.49
C ASN A 788 7.76 23.87 -7.95
N PRO A 789 7.14 23.21 -8.94
CA PRO A 789 7.26 23.61 -10.34
C PRO A 789 6.62 24.96 -10.69
N GLN A 790 5.84 25.54 -9.78
CA GLN A 790 5.23 26.87 -9.93
C GLN A 790 6.03 27.97 -9.24
N LYS A 791 7.08 27.64 -8.49
CA LYS A 791 7.92 28.59 -7.77
C LYS A 791 9.38 28.45 -8.18
N ASN A 792 10.13 29.54 -8.06
CA ASN A 792 11.58 29.52 -8.22
C ASN A 792 12.33 29.22 -6.92
N ILE A 793 11.60 28.96 -5.83
CA ILE A 793 12.16 28.69 -4.52
C ILE A 793 11.92 27.23 -4.16
N GLY A 794 12.86 26.64 -3.43
CA GLY A 794 12.73 25.31 -2.85
C GLY A 794 13.66 25.12 -1.67
N TYR A 795 13.71 23.90 -1.15
CA TYR A 795 14.53 23.55 0.02
C TYR A 795 15.36 22.30 -0.22
N LEU A 796 16.49 22.20 0.47
CA LEU A 796 17.36 21.05 0.50
C LEU A 796 17.62 20.65 1.94
N MET A 797 17.57 19.35 2.21
CA MET A 797 18.11 18.78 3.44
C MET A 797 19.09 17.68 3.06
N ILE A 798 20.37 17.92 3.33
CA ILE A 798 21.48 17.08 2.85
C ILE A 798 22.21 16.53 4.05
N PHE A 799 22.42 15.22 4.09
CA PHE A 799 23.07 14.50 5.18
C PHE A 799 24.41 13.93 4.73
N ARG A 800 25.42 14.07 5.59
CA ARG A 800 26.67 13.29 5.54
C ARG A 800 26.59 12.24 6.64
N GLU A 801 26.46 10.98 6.26
CA GLU A 801 26.28 9.88 7.20
C GLU A 801 27.54 9.61 8.05
N LEU A 802 27.35 8.90 9.17
CA LEU A 802 28.34 8.72 10.23
C LEU A 802 29.69 8.18 9.73
N ASN A 803 29.69 7.22 8.81
CA ASN A 803 30.92 6.57 8.34
C ASN A 803 31.46 7.16 7.03
N ASN A 804 30.91 8.27 6.54
CA ASN A 804 31.42 8.90 5.32
C ASN A 804 32.76 9.61 5.60
N ILE A 805 33.81 9.23 4.87
CA ILE A 805 35.17 9.79 5.05
C ILE A 805 35.41 11.12 4.32
N ASN A 806 34.54 11.51 3.39
CA ASN A 806 34.72 12.68 2.53
C ASN A 806 33.84 13.84 3.02
N ALA A 807 34.46 14.90 3.55
CA ALA A 807 33.75 16.09 4.02
C ALA A 807 33.12 16.94 2.91
N LYS A 808 33.49 16.70 1.65
CA LYS A 808 32.96 17.40 0.47
C LYS A 808 32.38 16.40 -0.52
N ASN A 809 31.29 16.76 -1.16
CA ASN A 809 30.72 15.98 -2.26
C ASN A 809 29.96 16.88 -3.24
N GLN A 810 29.60 16.31 -4.39
CA GLN A 810 28.69 16.93 -5.34
C GLN A 810 27.37 16.16 -5.37
N ILE A 811 26.24 16.85 -5.14
CA ILE A 811 24.89 16.26 -5.16
C ILE A 811 24.11 16.80 -6.34
N ALA A 812 23.57 15.91 -7.18
CA ALA A 812 22.73 16.30 -8.29
C ALA A 812 21.36 16.80 -7.80
N LEU A 813 21.05 18.06 -8.09
CA LEU A 813 19.73 18.64 -7.92
C LEU A 813 18.82 18.21 -9.08
N ARG A 814 17.56 17.94 -8.75
CA ARG A 814 16.51 17.59 -9.71
C ARG A 814 15.84 18.85 -10.24
N PHE A 815 15.44 18.86 -11.50
CA PHE A 815 14.80 19.99 -12.20
C PHE A 815 15.61 21.30 -12.28
N VAL A 816 16.80 21.36 -11.68
CA VAL A 816 17.66 22.55 -11.61
C VAL A 816 18.97 22.25 -12.34
N LYS A 817 18.96 22.33 -13.67
CA LYS A 817 20.15 22.16 -14.52
C LYS A 817 20.38 23.40 -15.36
N ASN A 818 21.63 23.77 -15.58
CA ASN A 818 22.04 24.96 -16.33
C ASN A 818 21.38 26.23 -15.77
N ARG A 819 21.52 26.45 -14.45
CA ARG A 819 20.94 27.58 -13.71
C ARG A 819 21.92 28.12 -12.70
N MET A 820 21.86 29.43 -12.46
CA MET A 820 22.43 30.02 -11.25
C MET A 820 21.44 29.83 -10.10
N VAL A 821 21.95 29.42 -8.94
CA VAL A 821 21.15 29.17 -7.74
C VAL A 821 21.73 29.96 -6.59
N LYS A 822 20.88 30.76 -5.93
CA LYS A 822 21.20 31.38 -4.65
C LYS A 822 20.79 30.43 -3.55
N LEU A 823 21.70 30.14 -2.63
CA LEU A 823 21.46 29.28 -1.49
C LEU A 823 21.51 30.13 -0.22
N LEU A 824 20.61 29.81 0.71
CA LEU A 824 20.58 30.32 2.07
C LEU A 824 20.59 29.11 3.00
N ASP A 825 21.63 28.96 3.82
CA ASP A 825 21.54 28.06 4.96
C ASP A 825 20.59 28.68 5.98
N ILE A 826 19.43 28.05 6.19
CA ILE A 826 18.37 28.61 7.02
C ILE A 826 18.64 28.45 8.52
N GLN A 827 19.68 27.71 8.90
CA GLN A 827 20.14 27.61 10.29
C GLN A 827 21.22 28.67 10.60
N SER A 828 22.20 28.84 9.71
CA SER A 828 23.32 29.78 9.95
C SER A 828 23.09 31.19 9.39
N GLY A 829 22.18 31.34 8.42
CA GLY A 829 21.97 32.56 7.65
C GLY A 829 23.01 32.81 6.54
N GLU A 830 23.96 31.89 6.35
CA GLU A 830 24.97 31.99 5.31
C GLU A 830 24.35 31.96 3.91
N LYS A 831 24.88 32.78 3.01
CA LYS A 831 24.40 32.88 1.63
C LYS A 831 25.52 32.59 0.66
N MET A 832 25.21 31.78 -0.35
CA MET A 832 26.14 31.45 -1.43
C MET A 832 25.42 31.48 -2.78
N ILE A 833 26.18 31.62 -3.86
CA ILE A 833 25.67 31.58 -5.22
C ILE A 833 26.46 30.50 -5.97
N GLU A 834 25.75 29.53 -6.53
CA GLU A 834 26.35 28.40 -7.22
C GLU A 834 25.87 28.30 -8.66
N ASN A 835 26.77 27.90 -9.54
CA ASN A 835 26.44 27.57 -10.93
C ASN A 835 26.14 26.07 -11.02
N ILE A 836 24.87 25.74 -11.25
CA ILE A 836 24.45 24.36 -11.45
C ILE A 836 24.57 24.01 -12.93
N GLY A 837 25.64 23.30 -13.26
CA GLY A 837 25.96 22.87 -14.63
C GLY A 837 25.01 21.80 -15.20
N PRO A 838 25.36 21.22 -16.35
CA PRO A 838 24.48 20.29 -17.09
C PRO A 838 24.20 18.98 -16.35
N GLN A 839 25.08 18.59 -15.43
CA GLN A 839 24.90 17.40 -14.59
C GLN A 839 24.05 17.66 -13.34
N GLY A 840 23.62 18.91 -13.09
CA GLY A 840 22.82 19.26 -11.92
C GLY A 840 23.60 19.31 -10.59
N GLY A 841 24.93 19.17 -10.63
CA GLY A 841 25.73 18.99 -9.42
C GLY A 841 25.92 20.26 -8.59
N LEU A 842 25.43 20.25 -7.36
CA LEU A 842 25.71 21.22 -6.31
C LEU A 842 26.89 20.75 -5.44
N ASN A 843 27.91 21.59 -5.27
CA ASN A 843 29.00 21.31 -4.34
C ASN A 843 28.55 21.58 -2.90
N VAL A 844 28.79 20.64 -2.00
CA VAL A 844 28.43 20.75 -0.58
C VAL A 844 29.59 20.30 0.32
N GLU A 845 29.63 20.87 1.51
CA GLU A 845 30.62 20.57 2.53
C GLU A 845 29.96 20.45 3.91
N ILE A 846 30.27 19.36 4.62
CA ILE A 846 29.85 19.12 6.00
C ILE A 846 31.09 18.57 6.70
N GLU A 847 31.75 19.39 7.53
CA GLU A 847 33.05 19.06 8.13
C GLU A 847 33.02 17.82 9.02
N ASN A 848 31.96 17.68 9.83
CA ASN A 848 31.80 16.59 10.77
C ASN A 848 30.84 15.51 10.22
N PRO A 849 31.17 14.21 10.31
CA PRO A 849 30.21 13.16 9.99
C PRO A 849 29.00 13.21 10.92
N ALA A 850 27.89 12.58 10.53
CA ALA A 850 26.59 12.73 11.21
C ALA A 850 26.14 14.20 11.32
N GLY A 851 26.43 14.98 10.28
CA GLY A 851 26.00 16.36 10.10
C GLY A 851 25.01 16.48 8.94
N PHE A 852 24.28 17.60 8.91
CA PHE A 852 23.36 17.92 7.82
C PHE A 852 23.38 19.42 7.48
N LEU A 853 23.05 19.75 6.24
CA LEU A 853 22.72 21.09 5.78
C LEU A 853 21.22 21.22 5.62
N PHE A 854 20.68 22.37 5.99
CA PHE A 854 19.29 22.73 5.71
C PHE A 854 19.30 24.06 4.95
N LEU A 855 19.05 23.98 3.65
CA LEU A 855 19.20 25.10 2.74
C LEU A 855 17.85 25.45 2.12
N GLN A 856 17.61 26.74 1.91
CA GLN A 856 16.66 27.25 0.93
C GLN A 856 17.43 27.58 -0.35
N TYR A 857 16.85 27.32 -1.51
CA TYR A 857 17.42 27.69 -2.80
C TYR A 857 16.46 28.53 -3.62
N GLU A 858 16.99 29.50 -4.35
CA GLU A 858 16.27 30.34 -5.31
C GLU A 858 16.94 30.20 -6.70
N ILE A 859 16.16 29.82 -7.71
CA ILE A 859 16.61 29.67 -9.09
C ILE A 859 16.55 31.04 -9.78
N ASP A 860 17.69 31.50 -10.30
CA ASP A 860 17.73 32.70 -11.14
C ASP A 860 16.99 32.46 -12.47
N GLN A 861 16.16 33.41 -12.89
CA GLN A 861 15.36 33.31 -14.12
C GLN A 861 16.19 33.47 -15.39
N THR A 862 17.42 33.99 -15.29
CA THR A 862 18.30 34.15 -16.46
C THR A 862 18.98 32.81 -16.78
N PRO A 863 18.67 32.13 -17.91
CA PRO A 863 19.39 30.94 -18.30
C PRO A 863 20.86 31.29 -18.54
N LEU A 864 21.78 30.42 -18.10
CA LEU A 864 23.18 30.55 -18.47
C LEU A 864 23.28 30.43 -20.00
N GLN A 865 23.89 31.44 -20.65
CA GLN A 865 24.10 31.49 -22.10
C GLN A 865 25.03 30.38 -22.59
#